data_AF-A0A3N5QFY7-F1
#
_entry.id   AF-A0A3N5QFY7-F1
#
_cell.length_a   1.000
_cell.length_b   1.000
_cell.length_c   1.000
_cell.angle_alpha   90.00
_cell.angle_beta   90.00
_cell.angle_gamma   90.00
#
_symmetry.space_group_name_H-M   'P 1'
#
loop_
_entity.id
_entity.type
_entity.pdbx_description
1 polymer ?
#
loop_
_entity_poly.entity_id
_entity_poly.type
_entity_poly.pdbx_seq_one_letter_code
_entity_poly.pdbx_strand_id
1 'polypeptide(L)'
;MDYSINILTLLGIVLSTGLVVDDAIVVMENIYKRIEDGEHPRDAGDRGSTEIYFAIISTTITLTAVFIPIIFLQGLTGRLFREFGVVVATSIVVSAFVSLTLTPMMSTRLLRKHDDDTWLQRVTEPFFIWLNNLYARSVRAAVDHAWFALAMMVVSGGVIWFVGGTLKTELAPLEDKSALSFNVVAPEGYTYERMDAFLDRFRAQAQKVAPEADALLTVTSPSFFGSGTNSGFGRIFLPYPETRTRTQMEIADVLTQTMRKETEAFTIIQQEQTISSGIGRTGLPVQFVLQAQDLADLRRAIPVFLEKANADPTFSVVDVNLKFTKPELSVSIRRDRARELGVSAIDIAQVLQAGFSSQRFGYYVQNSRQYAVIGEIDRWHRMTPQEILALTIRTADGSLVQLADLVTIEEESSPPQLYHYNRYVSATISAGLTPGRTIGEGIEAMEAIAASTVDESITTALTGPSLDYRESSSSLLFAFALALILVYLILAAQFESFVDPLTIMLTVPLALAGAVLSLWISGETLNIFSEIGAIVLIGIVTKNGILIVEFANQLHEQGRSWHDAVIEASSLRFRPILMTSAATILGALPIALSLGAASTSRIGMGVVVVGGMLLSTFLTLIVVPSLYVTLSKAKRRKGEKAKERKGETGIDPGRNIAMVLIVGGALLLGAVNASADTLTLKDAISTALRNNFDVQIAVTDSLIAKNIGDTKITGFLPTLDVNGTLIDGSNNLSQTLADGRQIERDGAGYSNLNGNATLNWTVFDGLQMFAAADRATALEAEGLARVRSRMAFLIADVITAYNAIVATQSFLSTADSALVLGEQRYTIEKYRYDVGSASGVELAQAEIDRNSQRALVIRTRTDLENAKAALNTLLARDPSTIFEAQIELNIPALPSRDELINAIYATNPDVLAAEHAMAAASAHVREATAAFMPVIGVQGAYQFTRNTAEAGFLLENVSNGWNVGVTFRWNLFNGFADQIVRERRILINQRMELSRSTIRNDLVGIADRTLRTYSATGELLVIQRTSYTAAERNARIALEKLRVGSITPLEVRQT
;
A
#
# COMPACT_ATOMS: atom_id res chain seq x y z
N MET A 1 -16.91 -10.21 -12.74
CA MET A 1 -15.65 -10.08 -11.99
C MET A 1 -14.58 -9.73 -13.02
N ASP A 2 -14.10 -8.49 -13.05
CA ASP A 2 -13.13 -7.99 -14.05
C ASP A 2 -11.73 -8.59 -13.83
N TYR A 3 -11.61 -9.92 -13.88
CA TYR A 3 -10.33 -10.65 -13.80
C TYR A 3 -9.81 -10.99 -15.19
N SER A 4 -8.48 -11.10 -15.32
CA SER A 4 -7.80 -11.45 -16.56
C SER A 4 -7.29 -12.89 -16.53
N ILE A 5 -7.03 -13.47 -17.70
CA ILE A 5 -6.25 -14.72 -17.79
C ILE A 5 -4.76 -14.33 -17.71
N ASN A 6 -4.12 -14.72 -16.61
CA ASN A 6 -2.71 -14.47 -16.36
C ASN A 6 -2.04 -15.66 -15.65
N ILE A 7 -0.74 -15.56 -15.44
CA ILE A 7 0.09 -16.62 -14.84
C ILE A 7 -0.47 -17.11 -13.49
N LEU A 8 -0.96 -16.22 -12.64
CA LEU A 8 -1.48 -16.57 -11.31
C LEU A 8 -2.82 -17.28 -11.40
N THR A 9 -3.72 -16.84 -12.29
CA THR A 9 -4.97 -17.56 -12.54
C THR A 9 -4.74 -18.94 -13.14
N LEU A 10 -3.78 -19.09 -14.06
CA LEU A 10 -3.40 -20.39 -14.64
C LEU A 10 -2.77 -21.29 -13.59
N LEU A 11 -1.91 -20.76 -12.73
CA LEU A 11 -1.34 -21.47 -11.60
C LEU A 11 -2.43 -21.97 -10.63
N GLY A 12 -3.43 -21.13 -10.35
CA GLY A 12 -4.62 -21.50 -9.61
C GLY A 12 -5.38 -22.67 -10.24
N ILE A 13 -5.58 -22.67 -11.56
CA ILE A 13 -6.21 -23.78 -12.29
C ILE A 13 -5.38 -25.05 -12.20
N VAL A 14 -4.07 -24.98 -12.45
CA VAL A 14 -3.18 -26.15 -12.42
C VAL A 14 -3.19 -26.79 -11.04
N LEU A 15 -3.04 -26.00 -9.97
CA LEU A 15 -3.13 -26.53 -8.61
C LEU A 15 -4.53 -27.08 -8.30
N SER A 16 -5.58 -26.40 -8.78
CA SER A 16 -6.96 -26.85 -8.61
C SER A 16 -7.22 -28.20 -9.26
N THR A 17 -6.46 -28.65 -10.26
CA THR A 17 -6.68 -29.98 -10.86
C THR A 17 -6.58 -31.13 -9.86
N GLY A 18 -5.64 -31.06 -8.90
CA GLY A 18 -5.52 -32.04 -7.82
C GLY A 18 -6.61 -31.88 -6.75
N LEU A 19 -7.02 -30.63 -6.48
CA LEU A 19 -8.01 -30.30 -5.44
C LEU A 19 -9.45 -30.58 -5.88
N VAL A 20 -9.78 -30.36 -7.15
CA VAL A 20 -11.13 -30.46 -7.71
C VAL A 20 -11.56 -31.91 -7.89
N VAL A 21 -10.63 -32.84 -8.10
CA VAL A 21 -10.97 -34.27 -8.21
C VAL A 21 -11.21 -34.93 -6.86
N ASP A 22 -10.76 -34.31 -5.78
CA ASP A 22 -10.73 -34.89 -4.45
C ASP A 22 -12.14 -35.25 -3.93
N ASP A 23 -13.08 -34.29 -3.92
CA ASP A 23 -14.47 -34.55 -3.46
C ASP A 23 -15.16 -35.63 -4.31
N ALA A 24 -14.94 -35.61 -5.63
CA ALA A 24 -15.50 -36.61 -6.54
C ALA A 24 -14.92 -38.01 -6.30
N ILE A 25 -13.62 -38.13 -6.01
CA ILE A 25 -12.97 -39.40 -5.65
C ILE A 25 -13.59 -39.96 -4.36
N VAL A 26 -13.78 -39.12 -3.34
CA VAL A 26 -14.32 -39.56 -2.05
C VAL A 26 -15.77 -40.04 -2.18
N VAL A 27 -16.62 -39.34 -2.94
CA VAL A 27 -18.00 -39.79 -3.22
C VAL A 27 -18.01 -41.11 -3.99
N MET A 28 -17.22 -41.19 -5.05
CA MET A 28 -17.20 -42.36 -5.94
C MET A 28 -16.69 -43.61 -5.22
N GLU A 29 -15.63 -43.50 -4.41
CA GLU A 29 -15.09 -44.60 -3.62
C GLU A 29 -16.12 -45.13 -2.61
N ASN A 30 -16.90 -44.25 -1.97
CA ASN A 30 -17.91 -44.67 -1.00
C ASN A 30 -19.10 -45.39 -1.65
N ILE A 31 -19.53 -44.92 -2.82
CA ILE A 31 -20.56 -45.59 -3.63
C ILE A 31 -20.03 -46.94 -4.13
N TYR A 32 -18.79 -46.97 -4.63
CA TYR A 32 -18.16 -48.18 -5.15
C TYR A 32 -18.06 -49.28 -4.09
N LYS A 33 -17.59 -48.93 -2.88
CA LYS A 33 -17.49 -49.87 -1.76
C LYS A 33 -18.83 -50.50 -1.39
N ARG A 34 -19.92 -49.71 -1.39
CA ARG A 34 -21.27 -50.22 -1.14
C ARG A 34 -21.77 -51.17 -2.24
N ILE A 35 -21.43 -50.88 -3.50
CA ILE A 35 -21.74 -51.77 -4.63
C ILE A 35 -20.97 -53.09 -4.50
N GLU A 36 -19.71 -53.02 -4.05
CA GLU A 36 -18.86 -54.20 -3.78
C GLU A 36 -19.43 -55.07 -2.64
N ASP A 37 -19.89 -54.42 -1.56
CA ASP A 37 -20.61 -55.06 -0.43
C ASP A 37 -21.97 -55.67 -0.83
N GLY A 38 -22.41 -55.48 -2.08
CA GLY A 38 -23.58 -56.13 -2.67
C GLY A 38 -24.86 -55.28 -2.68
N GLU A 39 -24.79 -53.99 -2.34
CA GLU A 39 -25.94 -53.07 -2.49
C GLU A 39 -26.25 -52.81 -3.97
N HIS A 40 -27.54 -52.66 -4.30
CA HIS A 40 -27.95 -52.32 -5.67
C HIS A 40 -27.42 -50.92 -6.05
N PRO A 41 -26.86 -50.68 -7.26
CA PRO A 41 -26.16 -49.43 -7.61
C PRO A 41 -26.94 -48.14 -7.35
N ARG A 42 -28.27 -48.16 -7.48
CA ARG A 42 -29.12 -47.00 -7.14
C ARG A 42 -29.15 -46.71 -5.65
N ASP A 43 -29.31 -47.74 -4.83
CA ASP A 43 -29.42 -47.59 -3.37
C ASP A 43 -28.05 -47.26 -2.75
N ALA A 44 -26.98 -47.84 -3.32
CA ALA A 44 -25.60 -47.51 -2.98
C ALA A 44 -25.27 -46.04 -3.27
N GLY A 45 -25.79 -45.49 -4.38
CA GLY A 45 -25.62 -44.09 -4.73
C GLY A 45 -26.29 -43.13 -3.74
N ASP A 46 -27.53 -43.41 -3.36
CA ASP A 46 -28.31 -42.57 -2.45
C ASP A 46 -27.70 -42.58 -1.04
N ARG A 47 -27.48 -43.77 -0.48
CA ARG A 47 -26.88 -43.92 0.86
C ARG A 47 -25.42 -43.50 0.91
N GLY A 48 -24.65 -43.87 -0.11
CA GLY A 48 -23.23 -43.55 -0.20
C GLY A 48 -22.96 -42.05 -0.31
N SER A 49 -23.83 -41.31 -1.01
CA SER A 49 -23.74 -39.85 -1.08
C SER A 49 -24.18 -39.17 0.21
N THR A 50 -25.28 -39.65 0.82
CA THR A 50 -25.83 -39.07 2.06
C THR A 50 -24.84 -39.17 3.23
N GLU A 51 -24.08 -40.25 3.31
CA GLU A 51 -23.07 -40.49 4.34
C GLU A 51 -21.90 -39.49 4.30
N ILE A 52 -21.56 -38.97 3.11
CA ILE A 52 -20.41 -38.08 2.92
C ILE A 52 -20.83 -36.64 2.65
N TYR A 53 -22.12 -36.39 2.38
CA TYR A 53 -22.67 -35.07 2.07
C TYR A 53 -22.18 -33.98 3.03
N PHE A 54 -22.31 -34.21 4.33
CA PHE A 54 -21.88 -33.24 5.35
C PHE A 54 -20.35 -33.03 5.37
N ALA A 55 -19.59 -34.11 5.20
CA ALA A 55 -18.13 -34.05 5.16
C ALA A 55 -17.62 -33.26 3.95
N ILE A 56 -18.22 -33.43 2.76
CA ILE A 56 -17.84 -32.66 1.56
C ILE A 56 -18.13 -31.19 1.77
N ILE A 57 -19.35 -30.83 2.17
CA ILE A 57 -19.72 -29.43 2.43
C ILE A 57 -18.79 -28.82 3.49
N SER A 58 -18.44 -29.57 4.54
CA SER A 58 -17.46 -29.17 5.54
C SER A 58 -16.14 -28.77 4.92
N THR A 59 -15.58 -29.69 4.14
CA THR A 59 -14.27 -29.50 3.53
C THR A 59 -14.29 -28.38 2.50
N THR A 60 -15.36 -28.24 1.72
CA THR A 60 -15.53 -27.16 0.75
C THR A 60 -15.59 -25.80 1.43
N ILE A 61 -16.47 -25.61 2.43
CA ILE A 61 -16.60 -24.32 3.14
C ILE A 61 -15.28 -23.97 3.81
N THR A 62 -14.65 -24.93 4.48
CA THR A 62 -13.38 -24.71 5.18
C THR A 62 -12.26 -24.33 4.21
N LEU A 63 -12.14 -25.04 3.08
CA LEU A 63 -11.12 -24.78 2.07
C LEU A 63 -11.33 -23.43 1.38
N THR A 64 -12.57 -23.07 1.05
CA THR A 64 -12.92 -21.74 0.53
C THR A 64 -12.61 -20.65 1.54
N ALA A 65 -12.88 -20.90 2.82
CA ALA A 65 -12.67 -19.95 3.90
C ALA A 65 -11.21 -19.57 4.13
N VAL A 66 -10.26 -20.49 3.88
CA VAL A 66 -8.81 -20.18 3.89
C VAL A 66 -8.48 -19.01 2.94
N PHE A 67 -9.17 -18.90 1.81
CA PHE A 67 -8.91 -17.87 0.80
C PHE A 67 -9.67 -16.55 1.03
N ILE A 68 -10.68 -16.53 1.90
CA ILE A 68 -11.49 -15.32 2.13
C ILE A 68 -10.64 -14.15 2.65
N PRO A 69 -9.83 -14.30 3.73
CA PRO A 69 -8.99 -13.21 4.23
C PRO A 69 -8.03 -12.63 3.19
N ILE A 70 -7.58 -13.49 2.29
CA ILE A 70 -6.57 -13.18 1.27
C ILE A 70 -7.16 -12.29 0.17
N ILE A 71 -8.43 -12.51 -0.18
CA ILE A 71 -9.16 -11.69 -1.16
C ILE A 71 -9.23 -10.22 -0.70
N PHE A 72 -9.31 -9.97 0.61
CA PHE A 72 -9.40 -8.64 1.20
C PHE A 72 -8.05 -7.94 1.41
N LEU A 73 -6.93 -8.61 1.15
CA LEU A 73 -5.63 -7.96 1.21
C LEU A 73 -5.53 -6.83 0.17
N GLN A 74 -4.87 -5.75 0.58
CA GLN A 74 -4.54 -4.61 -0.27
C GLN A 74 -3.07 -4.70 -0.71
N GLY A 75 -2.60 -3.72 -1.47
CA GLY A 75 -1.20 -3.66 -1.94
C GLY A 75 -0.90 -4.58 -3.14
N LEU A 76 0.39 -4.74 -3.44
CA LEU A 76 0.89 -5.63 -4.50
C LEU A 76 0.48 -7.08 -4.24
N THR A 77 0.78 -7.54 -3.04
CA THR A 77 0.53 -8.88 -2.50
C THR A 77 -0.95 -9.25 -2.59
N GLY A 78 -1.84 -8.37 -2.13
CA GLY A 78 -3.27 -8.60 -2.19
C GLY A 78 -3.82 -8.67 -3.62
N ARG A 79 -3.30 -7.87 -4.55
CA ARG A 79 -3.70 -7.96 -5.96
C ARG A 79 -3.31 -9.31 -6.59
N LEU A 80 -2.08 -9.77 -6.34
CA LEU A 80 -1.60 -11.06 -6.84
C LEU A 80 -2.42 -12.22 -6.26
N PHE A 81 -2.67 -12.22 -4.96
CA PHE A 81 -3.38 -13.32 -4.32
C PHE A 81 -4.89 -13.32 -4.53
N ARG A 82 -5.51 -12.17 -4.76
CA ARG A 82 -6.96 -12.10 -5.00
C ARG A 82 -7.35 -12.90 -6.24
N GLU A 83 -6.61 -12.74 -7.34
CA GLU A 83 -6.88 -13.48 -8.58
C GLU A 83 -6.68 -14.98 -8.40
N PHE A 84 -5.58 -15.38 -7.76
CA PHE A 84 -5.29 -16.78 -7.44
C PHE A 84 -6.38 -17.38 -6.51
N GLY A 85 -6.68 -16.72 -5.40
CA GLY A 85 -7.60 -17.18 -4.37
C GLY A 85 -9.03 -17.31 -4.87
N VAL A 86 -9.51 -16.37 -5.70
CA VAL A 86 -10.85 -16.45 -6.30
C VAL A 86 -10.96 -17.62 -7.27
N VAL A 87 -9.94 -17.86 -8.11
CA VAL A 87 -9.93 -18.99 -9.05
C VAL A 87 -9.98 -20.32 -8.31
N VAL A 88 -9.14 -20.49 -7.29
CA VAL A 88 -9.12 -21.71 -6.47
C VAL A 88 -10.43 -21.89 -5.72
N ALA A 89 -10.91 -20.86 -5.00
CA ALA A 89 -12.16 -20.90 -4.26
C ALA A 89 -13.37 -21.23 -5.15
N THR A 90 -13.47 -20.60 -6.32
CA THR A 90 -14.55 -20.87 -7.29
C THR A 90 -14.46 -22.29 -7.83
N SER A 91 -13.24 -22.77 -8.15
CA SER A 91 -13.01 -24.13 -8.64
C SER A 91 -13.45 -25.17 -7.61
N ILE A 92 -13.17 -24.94 -6.32
CA ILE A 92 -13.58 -25.82 -5.22
C ILE A 92 -15.10 -25.84 -5.04
N VAL A 93 -15.76 -24.67 -5.06
CA VAL A 93 -17.23 -24.60 -4.94
C VAL A 93 -17.91 -25.32 -6.11
N VAL A 94 -17.41 -25.12 -7.33
CA VAL A 94 -17.92 -25.83 -8.52
C VAL A 94 -17.63 -27.33 -8.42
N SER A 95 -16.45 -27.73 -7.93
CA SER A 95 -16.12 -29.14 -7.66
C SER A 95 -17.11 -29.78 -6.71
N ALA A 96 -17.39 -29.13 -5.57
CA ALA A 96 -18.33 -29.62 -4.58
C ALA A 96 -19.72 -29.82 -5.17
N PHE A 97 -20.20 -28.84 -5.96
CA PHE A 97 -21.47 -28.96 -6.67
C PHE A 97 -21.49 -30.17 -7.63
N VAL A 98 -20.43 -30.38 -8.42
CA VAL A 98 -20.30 -31.51 -9.34
C VAL A 98 -20.19 -32.85 -8.59
N SER A 99 -19.47 -32.89 -7.47
CA SER A 99 -19.28 -34.06 -6.63
C SER A 99 -20.58 -34.52 -5.95
N LEU A 100 -21.48 -33.60 -5.60
CA LEU A 100 -22.73 -33.91 -4.91
C LEU A 100 -23.92 -34.14 -5.87
N THR A 101 -23.79 -33.74 -7.15
CA THR A 101 -24.89 -33.85 -8.13
C THR A 101 -24.59 -34.85 -9.23
N LEU A 102 -23.57 -34.57 -10.05
CA LEU A 102 -23.25 -35.34 -11.25
C LEU A 102 -22.54 -36.65 -10.91
N THR A 103 -21.65 -36.63 -9.92
CA THR A 103 -20.82 -37.80 -9.56
C THR A 103 -21.65 -38.98 -9.06
N PRO A 104 -22.63 -38.83 -8.15
CA PRO A 104 -23.52 -39.92 -7.75
C PRO A 104 -24.35 -40.43 -8.91
N MET A 105 -24.93 -39.51 -9.70
CA MET A 105 -25.78 -39.84 -10.85
C MET A 105 -25.03 -40.70 -11.88
N MET A 106 -23.79 -40.32 -12.20
CA MET A 106 -22.93 -41.05 -13.12
C MET A 106 -22.47 -42.38 -12.52
N SER A 107 -22.07 -42.40 -11.24
CA SER A 107 -21.61 -43.60 -10.53
C SER A 107 -22.67 -44.70 -10.53
N THR A 108 -23.94 -44.37 -10.23
CA THR A 108 -25.03 -45.37 -10.23
C THR A 108 -25.38 -45.96 -11.60
N ARG A 109 -24.99 -45.29 -12.70
CA ARG A 109 -25.25 -45.75 -14.08
C ARG A 109 -24.05 -46.47 -14.70
N LEU A 110 -22.84 -46.05 -14.36
CA LEU A 110 -21.59 -46.53 -14.95
C LEU A 110 -20.94 -47.64 -14.13
N LEU A 111 -20.97 -47.54 -12.80
CA LEU A 111 -20.38 -48.57 -11.93
C LEU A 111 -21.28 -49.81 -11.94
N ARG A 112 -20.69 -50.94 -12.32
CA ARG A 112 -21.32 -52.26 -12.30
C ARG A 112 -20.43 -53.18 -11.50
N LYS A 113 -21.04 -54.07 -10.72
CA LYS A 113 -20.34 -55.20 -10.10
C LYS A 113 -19.72 -56.04 -11.22
N HIS A 114 -18.40 -56.03 -11.33
CA HIS A 114 -17.65 -56.95 -12.18
C HIS A 114 -17.16 -58.08 -11.28
N ASP A 115 -17.51 -59.32 -11.60
CA ASP A 115 -17.04 -60.49 -10.85
C ASP A 115 -15.60 -60.89 -11.24
N ASP A 116 -15.01 -60.24 -12.25
CA ASP A 116 -13.63 -60.47 -12.71
C ASP A 116 -12.69 -59.30 -12.34
N ASP A 117 -11.79 -59.54 -11.38
CA ASP A 117 -10.74 -58.59 -11.02
C ASP A 117 -9.84 -58.29 -12.23
N THR A 118 -9.64 -57.00 -12.52
CA THR A 118 -8.70 -56.55 -13.56
C THR A 118 -7.27 -56.91 -13.14
N TRP A 119 -6.35 -57.15 -14.09
CA TRP A 119 -4.95 -57.51 -13.78
C TRP A 119 -4.27 -56.53 -12.80
N LEU A 120 -4.58 -55.24 -12.92
CA LEU A 120 -4.13 -54.17 -12.02
C LEU A 120 -4.65 -54.38 -10.59
N GLN A 121 -5.94 -54.69 -10.43
CA GLN A 121 -6.57 -54.93 -9.13
C GLN A 121 -5.98 -56.15 -8.43
N ARG A 122 -5.71 -57.25 -9.14
CA ARG A 122 -5.08 -58.45 -8.54
C ARG A 122 -3.67 -58.21 -8.01
N VAL A 123 -2.94 -57.26 -8.61
CA VAL A 123 -1.56 -56.93 -8.20
C VAL A 123 -1.55 -55.88 -7.08
N THR A 124 -2.45 -54.89 -7.12
CA THR A 124 -2.45 -53.77 -6.16
C THR A 124 -3.29 -54.04 -4.92
N GLU A 125 -4.38 -54.80 -5.01
CA GLU A 125 -5.30 -55.04 -3.88
C GLU A 125 -4.61 -55.74 -2.69
N PRO A 126 -3.78 -56.78 -2.87
CA PRO A 126 -3.04 -57.39 -1.76
C PRO A 126 -2.10 -56.41 -1.05
N PHE A 127 -1.49 -55.48 -1.80
CA PHE A 127 -0.63 -54.43 -1.24
C PHE A 127 -1.45 -53.44 -0.42
N PHE A 128 -2.61 -52.98 -0.91
CA PHE A 128 -3.47 -52.07 -0.16
C PHE A 128 -4.08 -52.72 1.08
N ILE A 129 -4.47 -54.00 1.01
CA ILE A 129 -4.96 -54.75 2.18
C ILE A 129 -3.85 -54.89 3.23
N TRP A 130 -2.62 -55.22 2.80
CA TRP A 130 -1.47 -55.26 3.71
C TRP A 130 -1.21 -53.89 4.35
N LEU A 131 -1.22 -52.82 3.55
CA LEU A 131 -0.98 -51.46 4.01
C LEU A 131 -2.07 -50.98 4.98
N ASN A 132 -3.35 -51.27 4.70
CA ASN A 132 -4.47 -50.92 5.58
C ASN A 132 -4.39 -51.69 6.91
N ASN A 133 -4.04 -52.98 6.89
CA ASN A 133 -3.84 -53.77 8.11
C ASN A 133 -2.64 -53.27 8.92
N LEU A 134 -1.54 -52.86 8.26
CA LEU A 134 -0.40 -52.25 8.92
C LEU A 134 -0.80 -50.92 9.57
N TYR A 135 -1.52 -50.08 8.84
CA TYR A 135 -2.02 -48.79 9.32
C TYR A 135 -2.96 -48.95 10.52
N ALA A 136 -3.95 -49.87 10.45
CA ALA A 136 -4.87 -50.13 11.56
C ALA A 136 -4.13 -50.58 12.84
N ARG A 137 -3.04 -51.37 12.71
CA ARG A 137 -2.17 -51.74 13.83
C ARG A 137 -1.39 -50.54 14.37
N SER A 138 -0.83 -49.72 13.50
CA SER A 138 -0.07 -48.52 13.87
C SER A 138 -0.94 -47.48 14.58
N VAL A 139 -2.15 -47.22 14.08
CA VAL A 139 -3.11 -46.30 14.71
C VAL A 139 -3.51 -46.80 16.09
N ARG A 140 -3.82 -48.10 16.24
CA ARG A 140 -4.17 -48.67 17.54
C ARG A 140 -3.04 -48.46 18.55
N ALA A 141 -1.80 -48.75 18.17
CA ALA A 141 -0.63 -48.52 19.02
C ALA A 141 -0.41 -47.03 19.37
N ALA A 142 -0.64 -46.12 18.41
CA ALA A 142 -0.47 -44.67 18.59
C ALA A 142 -1.57 -44.03 19.45
N VAL A 143 -2.81 -44.53 19.35
CA VAL A 143 -3.93 -44.09 20.21
C VAL A 143 -3.71 -44.53 21.66
N ASP A 144 -3.12 -45.70 21.89
CA ASP A 144 -2.79 -46.19 23.23
C ASP A 144 -1.63 -45.42 23.87
N HIS A 145 -0.73 -44.84 23.06
CA HIS A 145 0.48 -44.13 23.51
C HIS A 145 0.48 -42.66 23.07
N ALA A 146 -0.46 -41.87 23.60
CA ALA A 146 -0.65 -40.48 23.16
C ALA A 146 0.52 -39.52 23.40
N TRP A 147 1.51 -39.89 24.21
CA TRP A 147 2.77 -39.14 24.35
C TRP A 147 3.56 -39.09 23.04
N PHE A 148 3.41 -40.11 22.17
CA PHE A 148 4.09 -40.16 20.87
C PHE A 148 3.58 -39.05 19.94
N ALA A 149 2.27 -38.81 19.90
CA ALA A 149 1.68 -37.72 19.12
C ALA A 149 2.14 -36.34 19.61
N LEU A 150 2.24 -36.17 20.94
CA LEU A 150 2.76 -34.93 21.54
C LEU A 150 4.27 -34.74 21.26
N ALA A 151 5.06 -35.81 21.28
CA ALA A 151 6.47 -35.76 20.90
C ALA A 151 6.65 -35.34 19.43
N MET A 152 5.86 -35.91 18.51
CA MET A 152 5.89 -35.52 17.09
C MET A 152 5.52 -34.05 16.89
N MET A 153 4.52 -33.54 17.62
CA MET A 153 4.17 -32.11 17.64
C MET A 153 5.32 -31.21 18.09
N VAL A 154 6.00 -31.58 19.18
CA VAL A 154 7.16 -30.82 19.69
C VAL A 154 8.32 -30.86 18.69
N VAL A 155 8.58 -32.01 18.07
CA VAL A 155 9.60 -32.16 17.03
C VAL A 155 9.25 -31.30 15.81
N SER A 156 8.01 -31.32 15.32
CA SER A 156 7.56 -30.45 14.23
C SER A 156 7.71 -28.97 14.57
N GLY A 157 7.35 -28.54 15.78
CA GLY A 157 7.58 -27.18 16.25
C GLY A 157 9.07 -26.81 16.31
N GLY A 158 9.91 -27.73 16.76
CA GLY A 158 11.37 -27.57 16.74
C GLY A 158 11.94 -27.44 15.33
N VAL A 159 11.46 -28.25 14.37
CA VAL A 159 11.84 -28.14 12.95
C VAL A 159 11.48 -26.78 12.40
N ILE A 160 10.25 -26.30 12.65
CA ILE A 160 9.83 -24.96 12.20
C ILE A 160 10.73 -23.88 12.80
N TRP A 161 11.05 -23.96 14.09
CA TRP A 161 11.86 -22.92 14.74
C TRP A 161 13.31 -22.92 14.29
N PHE A 162 13.98 -24.08 14.27
CA PHE A 162 15.38 -24.19 13.88
C PHE A 162 15.57 -24.06 12.36
N VAL A 163 14.85 -24.87 11.58
CA VAL A 163 15.02 -24.88 10.11
C VAL A 163 14.39 -23.63 9.50
N GLY A 164 13.20 -23.22 9.97
CA GLY A 164 12.54 -22.01 9.48
C GLY A 164 13.34 -20.75 9.75
N GLY A 165 14.03 -20.66 10.90
CA GLY A 165 14.95 -19.55 11.20
C GLY A 165 16.19 -19.50 10.31
N THR A 166 16.56 -20.59 9.63
CA THR A 166 17.68 -20.65 8.68
C THR A 166 17.27 -20.40 7.23
N LEU A 167 15.97 -20.39 6.92
CA LEU A 167 15.49 -20.17 5.57
C LEU A 167 15.67 -18.69 5.18
N LYS A 168 16.20 -18.50 3.97
CA LYS A 168 16.35 -17.20 3.35
C LYS A 168 14.99 -16.66 2.92
N THR A 169 14.77 -15.36 3.12
CA THR A 169 13.51 -14.68 2.75
C THR A 169 13.72 -13.73 1.59
N GLU A 170 12.84 -13.78 0.59
CA GLU A 170 12.87 -12.88 -0.57
C GLU A 170 11.46 -12.66 -1.14
N LEU A 171 11.29 -11.65 -2.01
CA LEU A 171 9.97 -11.37 -2.59
C LEU A 171 9.55 -12.49 -3.56
N ALA A 172 10.40 -12.78 -4.55
CA ALA A 172 10.24 -13.87 -5.50
C ALA A 172 11.62 -14.24 -6.06
N PRO A 173 11.90 -15.54 -6.33
CA PRO A 173 13.13 -15.96 -6.98
C PRO A 173 13.23 -15.33 -8.36
N LEU A 174 14.44 -14.98 -8.79
CA LEU A 174 14.69 -14.43 -10.12
C LEU A 174 14.41 -15.48 -11.21
N GLU A 175 13.73 -15.04 -12.26
CA GLU A 175 13.39 -15.87 -13.41
C GLU A 175 14.35 -15.63 -14.57
N ASP A 176 14.69 -16.72 -15.24
CA ASP A 176 15.49 -16.64 -16.45
C ASP A 176 14.62 -16.24 -17.65
N LYS A 177 14.59 -14.92 -17.91
CA LYS A 177 13.83 -14.29 -19.00
C LYS A 177 14.64 -14.13 -20.29
N SER A 178 15.80 -14.81 -20.38
CA SER A 178 16.71 -14.71 -21.53
C SER A 178 17.10 -13.26 -21.85
N ALA A 179 17.19 -12.40 -20.83
CA ALA A 179 17.49 -10.99 -20.99
C ALA A 179 18.20 -10.42 -19.76
N LEU A 180 19.33 -9.77 -20.00
CA LEU A 180 20.06 -9.00 -19.00
C LEU A 180 19.98 -7.53 -19.33
N SER A 181 19.74 -6.70 -18.32
CA SER A 181 19.87 -5.25 -18.45
C SER A 181 21.14 -4.79 -17.79
N PHE A 182 21.73 -3.70 -18.29
CA PHE A 182 22.87 -3.07 -17.64
C PHE A 182 22.74 -1.56 -17.64
N ASN A 183 23.29 -0.96 -16.60
CA ASN A 183 23.42 0.48 -16.45
C ASN A 183 24.87 0.82 -16.22
N VAL A 184 25.34 1.86 -16.89
CA VAL A 184 26.68 2.40 -16.71
C VAL A 184 26.55 3.82 -16.21
N VAL A 185 27.22 4.13 -15.11
CA VAL A 185 27.28 5.46 -14.53
C VAL A 185 28.74 5.87 -14.41
N ALA A 186 29.13 6.87 -15.19
CA ALA A 186 30.45 7.47 -15.12
C ALA A 186 30.45 8.66 -14.12
N PRO A 187 31.63 9.10 -13.64
CA PRO A 187 31.74 10.29 -12.80
C PRO A 187 31.11 11.53 -13.44
N GLU A 188 30.75 12.52 -12.63
CA GLU A 188 30.22 13.80 -13.14
C GLU A 188 31.28 14.52 -14.00
N GLY A 189 30.82 15.21 -15.05
CA GLY A 189 31.70 15.86 -16.04
C GLY A 189 32.15 14.97 -17.22
N TYR A 190 31.70 13.71 -17.27
CA TYR A 190 31.95 12.81 -18.39
C TYR A 190 31.21 13.27 -19.67
N THR A 191 31.92 13.41 -20.79
CA THR A 191 31.32 13.84 -22.05
C THR A 191 30.59 12.71 -22.76
N TYR A 192 29.64 13.05 -23.63
CA TYR A 192 28.90 12.08 -24.44
C TYR A 192 29.84 11.16 -25.24
N GLU A 193 30.84 11.72 -25.93
CA GLU A 193 31.76 10.94 -26.78
C GLU A 193 32.61 9.95 -25.95
N ARG A 194 33.01 10.37 -24.75
CA ARG A 194 33.77 9.50 -23.85
C ARG A 194 32.88 8.37 -23.32
N MET A 195 31.59 8.66 -23.08
CA MET A 195 30.59 7.66 -22.70
C MET A 195 30.33 6.65 -23.80
N ASP A 196 30.19 7.13 -25.04
CA ASP A 196 29.98 6.30 -26.21
C ASP A 196 31.18 5.35 -26.43
N ALA A 197 32.40 5.87 -26.37
CA ALA A 197 33.63 5.09 -26.47
C ALA A 197 33.81 4.07 -25.32
N PHE A 198 33.29 4.38 -24.12
CA PHE A 198 33.25 3.41 -23.02
C PHE A 198 32.24 2.29 -23.31
N LEU A 199 31.02 2.64 -23.76
CA LEU A 199 29.99 1.66 -24.09
C LEU A 199 30.38 0.74 -25.25
N ASP A 200 31.14 1.23 -26.23
CA ASP A 200 31.69 0.40 -27.30
C ASP A 200 32.73 -0.61 -26.79
N ARG A 201 33.61 -0.19 -25.86
CA ARG A 201 34.54 -1.09 -25.18
C ARG A 201 33.80 -2.13 -24.34
N PHE A 202 32.79 -1.70 -23.59
CA PHE A 202 31.90 -2.57 -22.82
C PHE A 202 31.23 -3.60 -23.74
N ARG A 203 30.64 -3.16 -24.85
CA ARG A 203 30.01 -4.04 -25.85
C ARG A 203 30.99 -5.10 -26.36
N ALA A 204 32.21 -4.71 -26.70
CA ALA A 204 33.24 -5.64 -27.16
C ALA A 204 33.66 -6.66 -26.08
N GLN A 205 33.69 -6.26 -24.80
CA GLN A 205 33.95 -7.18 -23.69
C GLN A 205 32.76 -8.10 -23.41
N ALA A 206 31.54 -7.56 -23.39
CA ALA A 206 30.31 -8.32 -23.17
C ALA A 206 30.12 -9.40 -24.24
N GLN A 207 30.41 -9.09 -25.51
CA GLN A 207 30.36 -10.05 -26.61
C GLN A 207 31.40 -11.18 -26.48
N LYS A 208 32.54 -10.94 -25.83
CA LYS A 208 33.53 -11.99 -25.54
C LYS A 208 33.10 -12.91 -24.39
N VAL A 209 32.44 -12.35 -23.38
CA VAL A 209 31.99 -13.09 -22.18
C VAL A 209 30.69 -13.87 -22.44
N ALA A 210 29.81 -13.32 -23.27
CA ALA A 210 28.55 -13.91 -23.69
C ALA A 210 28.51 -14.03 -25.23
N PRO A 211 29.34 -14.91 -25.84
CA PRO A 211 29.31 -15.14 -27.28
C PRO A 211 27.99 -15.77 -27.75
N GLU A 212 27.26 -16.38 -26.80
CA GLU A 212 25.94 -16.95 -27.00
C GLU A 212 24.82 -15.91 -27.07
N ALA A 213 25.07 -14.61 -26.83
CA ALA A 213 24.02 -13.58 -26.91
C ALA A 213 23.55 -13.32 -28.36
N ASP A 214 22.24 -13.31 -28.57
CA ASP A 214 21.62 -13.06 -29.88
C ASP A 214 21.75 -11.58 -30.31
N ALA A 215 21.60 -10.67 -29.35
CA ALA A 215 21.68 -9.24 -29.61
C ALA A 215 22.15 -8.48 -28.36
N LEU A 216 22.86 -7.38 -28.59
CA LEU A 216 23.26 -6.44 -27.54
C LEU A 216 22.93 -5.02 -28.01
N LEU A 217 22.09 -4.34 -27.23
CA LEU A 217 21.65 -2.98 -27.45
C LEU A 217 22.29 -2.07 -26.41
N THR A 218 23.02 -1.06 -26.84
CA THR A 218 23.58 0.03 -26.02
C THR A 218 22.90 1.33 -26.37
N VAL A 219 22.61 2.14 -25.36
CA VAL A 219 22.06 3.49 -25.47
C VAL A 219 22.93 4.42 -24.64
N THR A 220 23.59 5.35 -25.32
CA THR A 220 24.45 6.37 -24.71
C THR A 220 23.59 7.56 -24.29
N SER A 221 23.74 8.00 -23.04
CA SER A 221 23.08 9.20 -22.49
C SER A 221 21.54 9.24 -22.67
N PRO A 222 20.79 8.20 -22.24
CA PRO A 222 19.33 8.17 -22.35
C PRO A 222 18.66 9.27 -21.53
N SER A 223 17.79 10.07 -22.16
CA SER A 223 17.09 11.19 -21.51
C SER A 223 16.08 10.79 -20.41
N PHE A 224 15.73 9.50 -20.30
CA PHE A 224 14.73 9.00 -19.35
C PHE A 224 15.25 8.78 -17.92
N PHE A 225 16.57 8.67 -17.70
CA PHE A 225 17.20 8.44 -16.39
C PHE A 225 17.80 9.70 -15.74
N GLY A 226 17.46 10.87 -16.29
CA GLY A 226 18.06 12.15 -15.94
C GLY A 226 18.82 12.75 -17.11
N SER A 227 18.96 14.07 -17.11
CA SER A 227 19.58 14.83 -18.21
C SER A 227 21.12 14.84 -18.11
N GLY A 228 21.75 13.67 -17.89
CA GLY A 228 23.19 13.52 -17.69
C GLY A 228 23.89 12.80 -18.85
N THR A 229 25.01 13.36 -19.33
CA THR A 229 25.88 12.79 -20.38
C THR A 229 26.74 11.61 -19.91
N ASN A 230 26.81 11.40 -18.60
CA ASN A 230 27.63 10.39 -17.92
C ASN A 230 26.88 9.06 -17.67
N SER A 231 25.74 8.84 -18.31
CA SER A 231 24.93 7.63 -18.12
C SER A 231 24.82 6.80 -19.39
N GLY A 232 24.69 5.49 -19.23
CA GLY A 232 24.53 4.53 -20.30
C GLY A 232 23.58 3.43 -19.86
N PHE A 233 22.78 2.94 -20.80
CA PHE A 233 21.84 1.86 -20.56
C PHE A 233 21.94 0.85 -21.69
N GLY A 234 21.64 -0.40 -21.41
CA GLY A 234 21.46 -1.36 -22.48
C GLY A 234 20.87 -2.68 -22.04
N ARG A 235 20.67 -3.54 -23.04
CA ARG A 235 20.07 -4.86 -22.88
C ARG A 235 20.82 -5.89 -23.70
N ILE A 236 21.10 -7.03 -23.09
CA ILE A 236 21.68 -8.20 -23.70
C ILE A 236 20.57 -9.24 -23.81
N PHE A 237 20.27 -9.68 -25.03
CA PHE A 237 19.29 -10.72 -25.30
C PHE A 237 20.02 -12.05 -25.45
N LEU A 238 19.58 -13.04 -24.69
CA LEU A 238 20.12 -14.40 -24.69
C LEU A 238 19.16 -15.34 -25.45
N PRO A 239 19.67 -16.44 -26.01
CA PRO A 239 18.85 -17.53 -26.53
C PRO A 239 17.97 -18.12 -25.43
N TYR A 240 16.94 -18.86 -25.84
CA TYR A 240 16.06 -19.56 -24.91
C TYR A 240 16.85 -20.54 -24.01
N PRO A 241 16.43 -20.74 -22.74
CA PRO A 241 17.15 -21.58 -21.78
C PRO A 241 17.43 -22.99 -22.30
N GLU A 242 16.51 -23.58 -23.08
CA GLU A 242 16.63 -24.93 -23.64
C GLU A 242 17.80 -25.08 -24.64
N THR A 243 18.26 -23.97 -25.23
CA THR A 243 19.28 -23.95 -26.28
C THR A 243 20.68 -23.64 -25.79
N ARG A 244 20.84 -23.28 -24.50
CA ARG A 244 22.12 -22.90 -23.90
C ARG A 244 22.47 -23.75 -22.69
N THR A 245 23.77 -23.86 -22.41
CA THR A 245 24.29 -24.63 -21.28
C THR A 245 24.45 -23.81 -20.01
N ARG A 246 24.75 -22.51 -20.15
CA ARG A 246 24.92 -21.58 -19.03
C ARG A 246 23.62 -20.92 -18.65
N THR A 247 23.41 -20.68 -17.36
CA THR A 247 22.24 -19.94 -16.87
C THR A 247 22.41 -18.43 -17.09
N GLN A 248 21.29 -17.68 -17.12
CA GLN A 248 21.35 -16.21 -17.18
C GLN A 248 22.11 -15.64 -15.98
N MET A 249 21.95 -16.26 -14.81
CA MET A 249 22.63 -15.87 -13.57
C MET A 249 24.14 -16.05 -13.67
N GLU A 250 24.62 -17.19 -14.19
CA GLU A 250 26.05 -17.40 -14.43
C GLU A 250 26.64 -16.38 -15.41
N ILE A 251 25.89 -16.00 -16.45
CA ILE A 251 26.33 -14.97 -17.40
C ILE A 251 26.41 -13.60 -16.73
N ALA A 252 25.40 -13.25 -15.93
CA ALA A 252 25.37 -12.00 -15.18
C ALA A 252 26.53 -11.91 -14.18
N ASP A 253 26.84 -12.99 -13.46
CA ASP A 253 27.90 -13.03 -12.46
C ASP A 253 29.29 -12.87 -13.10
N VAL A 254 29.56 -13.58 -14.19
CA VAL A 254 30.85 -13.47 -14.90
C VAL A 254 31.02 -12.07 -15.50
N LEU A 255 29.97 -11.51 -16.10
CA LEU A 255 30.02 -10.14 -16.61
C LEU A 255 30.24 -9.14 -15.46
N THR A 256 29.56 -9.31 -14.33
CA THR A 256 29.71 -8.42 -13.16
C THR A 256 31.14 -8.47 -12.61
N GLN A 257 31.73 -9.67 -12.48
CA GLN A 257 33.11 -9.83 -12.05
C GLN A 257 34.12 -9.21 -13.03
N THR A 258 33.84 -9.29 -14.33
CA THR A 258 34.68 -8.69 -15.36
C THR A 258 34.63 -7.17 -15.27
N MET A 259 33.43 -6.59 -15.13
CA MET A 259 33.24 -5.14 -15.08
C MET A 259 33.75 -4.50 -13.79
N ARG A 260 33.81 -5.24 -12.68
CA ARG A 260 34.42 -4.74 -11.43
C ARG A 260 35.89 -4.33 -11.59
N LYS A 261 36.59 -4.84 -12.61
CA LYS A 261 37.99 -4.47 -12.90
C LYS A 261 38.10 -3.14 -13.66
N GLU A 262 37.01 -2.67 -14.27
CA GLU A 262 36.98 -1.42 -15.02
C GLU A 262 36.68 -0.27 -14.06
N THR A 263 37.67 0.58 -13.81
CA THR A 263 37.56 1.70 -12.83
C THR A 263 37.03 3.00 -13.45
N GLU A 264 36.91 3.07 -14.78
CA GLU A 264 36.55 4.31 -15.48
C GLU A 264 35.07 4.69 -15.33
N ALA A 265 34.18 3.70 -15.32
CA ALA A 265 32.75 3.91 -15.09
C ALA A 265 32.15 2.72 -14.35
N PHE A 266 31.18 3.01 -13.49
CA PHE A 266 30.53 2.02 -12.67
C PHE A 266 29.45 1.28 -13.48
N THR A 267 29.60 -0.02 -13.67
CA THR A 267 28.66 -0.84 -14.47
C THR A 267 27.88 -1.79 -13.59
N ILE A 268 26.56 -1.67 -13.63
CA ILE A 268 25.61 -2.49 -12.90
C ILE A 268 24.93 -3.43 -13.89
N ILE A 269 25.02 -4.74 -13.64
CA ILE A 269 24.32 -5.75 -14.44
C ILE A 269 23.16 -6.28 -13.60
N GLN A 270 21.98 -6.29 -14.21
CA GLN A 270 20.73 -6.57 -13.52
C GLN A 270 19.89 -7.57 -14.31
N GLN A 271 19.40 -8.56 -13.58
CA GLN A 271 18.36 -9.47 -14.06
C GLN A 271 16.99 -8.82 -13.86
N GLU A 272 16.06 -9.09 -14.77
CA GLU A 272 14.69 -8.63 -14.59
C GLU A 272 14.03 -9.33 -13.40
N GLN A 273 13.38 -8.55 -12.54
CA GLN A 273 12.62 -9.09 -11.41
C GLN A 273 11.44 -9.93 -11.91
N THR A 274 11.09 -10.98 -11.17
CA THR A 274 9.97 -11.87 -11.49
C THR A 274 8.63 -11.15 -11.34
N ILE A 275 8.48 -10.41 -10.23
CA ILE A 275 7.33 -9.57 -9.93
C ILE A 275 7.80 -8.11 -9.98
N SER A 276 7.15 -7.26 -10.76
CA SER A 276 7.51 -5.84 -10.87
C SER A 276 6.29 -4.93 -10.75
N SER A 277 6.27 -4.08 -9.72
CA SER A 277 5.30 -2.98 -9.57
C SER A 277 5.87 -1.71 -10.21
N GLY A 278 5.21 -1.17 -11.24
CA GLY A 278 5.44 0.21 -11.69
C GLY A 278 6.49 0.42 -12.80
N ILE A 279 6.70 1.71 -13.13
CA ILE A 279 7.41 2.20 -14.33
C ILE A 279 8.92 2.47 -14.06
N GLY A 280 9.38 2.39 -12.79
CA GLY A 280 10.77 2.66 -12.36
C GLY A 280 11.72 1.47 -12.55
N ARG A 281 11.86 0.99 -13.79
CA ARG A 281 12.45 -0.30 -14.21
C ARG A 281 13.96 -0.47 -13.99
N THR A 282 14.61 0.31 -13.13
CA THR A 282 16.07 0.40 -13.14
C THR A 282 16.59 0.90 -11.79
N GLY A 283 17.06 -0.02 -10.97
CA GLY A 283 17.60 0.27 -9.64
C GLY A 283 18.06 -1.02 -8.97
N LEU A 284 18.98 -0.93 -8.03
CA LEU A 284 19.49 -2.10 -7.32
C LEU A 284 18.42 -2.71 -6.39
N PRO A 285 18.51 -3.99 -6.00
CA PRO A 285 17.48 -4.69 -5.21
C PRO A 285 17.14 -4.02 -3.88
N VAL A 286 18.15 -3.46 -3.19
CA VAL A 286 17.96 -2.72 -1.94
C VAL A 286 17.89 -1.23 -2.25
N GLN A 287 16.79 -0.57 -1.88
CA GLN A 287 16.61 0.89 -2.05
C GLN A 287 16.16 1.52 -0.73
N PHE A 288 17.08 2.27 -0.12
CA PHE A 288 16.94 2.90 1.17
C PHE A 288 16.99 4.42 1.02
N VAL A 289 15.96 5.12 1.48
CA VAL A 289 15.80 6.57 1.30
C VAL A 289 16.14 7.28 2.60
N LEU A 290 17.10 8.20 2.55
CA LEU A 290 17.35 9.19 3.60
C LEU A 290 16.57 10.47 3.27
N GLN A 291 15.80 11.00 4.21
CA GLN A 291 14.98 12.20 4.05
C GLN A 291 15.39 13.24 5.08
N ALA A 292 15.52 14.49 4.65
CA ALA A 292 15.83 15.61 5.53
C ALA A 292 15.00 16.84 5.15
N GLN A 293 14.81 17.76 6.08
CA GLN A 293 14.22 19.08 5.79
C GLN A 293 15.18 19.94 4.98
N ASP A 294 16.47 19.89 5.33
CA ASP A 294 17.53 20.69 4.69
C ASP A 294 18.53 19.81 3.93
N LEU A 295 18.95 20.27 2.75
CA LEU A 295 19.97 19.61 1.93
C LEU A 295 21.34 19.52 2.63
N ALA A 296 21.62 20.46 3.55
CA ALA A 296 22.88 20.53 4.29
C ALA A 296 23.10 19.31 5.19
N ASP A 297 22.03 18.75 5.76
CA ASP A 297 22.13 17.56 6.61
C ASP A 297 22.45 16.31 5.78
N LEU A 298 21.81 16.16 4.61
CA LEU A 298 22.15 15.10 3.66
C LEU A 298 23.59 15.21 3.16
N ARG A 299 24.09 16.43 2.90
CA ARG A 299 25.48 16.65 2.48
C ARG A 299 26.50 16.16 3.53
N ARG A 300 26.15 16.23 4.82
CA ARG A 300 27.00 15.75 5.93
C ARG A 300 26.91 14.24 6.14
N ALA A 301 25.70 13.67 6.07
CA ALA A 301 25.44 12.28 6.43
C ALA A 301 25.78 11.28 5.30
N ILE A 302 25.53 11.63 4.03
CA ILE A 302 25.69 10.70 2.90
C ILE A 302 27.11 10.12 2.78
N PRO A 303 28.20 10.90 2.86
CA PRO A 303 29.56 10.35 2.73
C PRO A 303 29.88 9.29 3.80
N VAL A 304 29.53 9.57 5.07
CA VAL A 304 29.75 8.65 6.19
C VAL A 304 28.90 7.40 6.05
N PHE A 305 27.64 7.55 5.61
CA PHE A 305 26.75 6.42 5.36
C PHE A 305 27.32 5.53 4.24
N LEU A 306 27.74 6.11 3.13
CA LEU A 306 28.29 5.37 1.99
C LEU A 306 29.60 4.66 2.33
N GLU A 307 30.45 5.24 3.18
CA GLU A 307 31.68 4.59 3.64
C GLU A 307 31.37 3.30 4.40
N LYS A 308 30.45 3.35 5.38
CA LYS A 308 30.04 2.16 6.13
C LYS A 308 29.31 1.14 5.25
N ALA A 309 28.44 1.61 4.35
CA ALA A 309 27.69 0.74 3.46
C ALA A 309 28.59 0.03 2.43
N ASN A 310 29.64 0.68 1.91
CA ASN A 310 30.61 0.01 1.05
C ASN A 310 31.55 -0.94 1.80
N ALA A 311 31.76 -0.74 3.10
CA ALA A 311 32.56 -1.64 3.94
C ALA A 311 31.81 -2.89 4.40
N ASP A 312 30.47 -2.89 4.34
CA ASP A 312 29.64 -4.01 4.78
C ASP A 312 29.70 -5.20 3.80
N PRO A 313 29.98 -6.43 4.26
CA PRO A 313 30.12 -7.60 3.39
C PRO A 313 28.80 -8.06 2.72
N THR A 314 27.66 -7.56 3.19
CA THR A 314 26.33 -7.86 2.64
C THR A 314 26.14 -7.24 1.26
N PHE A 315 26.74 -6.07 1.03
CA PHE A 315 26.59 -5.33 -0.20
C PHE A 315 27.75 -5.59 -1.15
N SER A 316 27.39 -5.88 -2.39
CA SER A 316 28.34 -6.07 -3.47
C SER A 316 28.68 -4.72 -4.11
N VAL A 317 27.74 -3.79 -4.09
CA VAL A 317 27.92 -2.39 -4.48
C VAL A 317 26.86 -1.49 -3.86
N VAL A 318 27.22 -0.23 -3.61
CA VAL A 318 26.33 0.81 -3.11
C VAL A 318 26.49 2.07 -3.96
N ASP A 319 25.38 2.68 -4.37
CA ASP A 319 25.33 3.95 -5.09
C ASP A 319 24.28 4.87 -4.46
N VAL A 320 24.42 6.18 -4.67
CA VAL A 320 23.46 7.20 -4.24
C VAL A 320 23.04 8.06 -5.43
N ASN A 321 21.76 8.34 -5.55
CA ASN A 321 21.27 9.20 -6.64
C ASN A 321 21.65 10.68 -6.45
N LEU A 322 21.70 11.17 -5.21
CA LEU A 322 22.07 12.54 -4.88
C LEU A 322 23.59 12.70 -4.77
N LYS A 323 24.22 13.27 -5.81
CA LYS A 323 25.67 13.51 -5.88
C LYS A 323 25.97 15.01 -5.79
N PHE A 324 27.02 15.40 -5.07
CA PHE A 324 27.46 16.80 -4.91
C PHE A 324 28.77 17.08 -5.63
N THR A 325 29.04 16.38 -6.73
CA THR A 325 30.35 16.37 -7.41
C THR A 325 30.28 16.91 -8.84
N LYS A 326 29.13 17.42 -9.28
CA LYS A 326 29.02 17.97 -10.62
C LYS A 326 29.69 19.35 -10.66
N PRO A 327 30.63 19.59 -11.60
CA PRO A 327 31.20 20.91 -11.79
C PRO A 327 30.15 21.83 -12.45
N GLU A 328 29.93 22.99 -11.86
CA GLU A 328 29.06 24.04 -12.37
C GLU A 328 29.85 25.37 -12.44
N LEU A 329 29.61 26.15 -13.49
CA LEU A 329 30.16 27.49 -13.63
C LEU A 329 29.11 28.51 -13.22
N SER A 330 29.29 29.13 -12.06
CA SER A 330 28.48 30.21 -11.54
C SER A 330 28.90 31.53 -12.20
N VAL A 331 28.03 32.08 -13.06
CA VAL A 331 28.29 33.34 -13.77
C VAL A 331 27.63 34.49 -13.00
N SER A 332 28.45 35.26 -12.28
CA SER A 332 28.01 36.42 -11.51
C SER A 332 28.17 37.71 -12.30
N ILE A 333 27.09 38.47 -12.45
CA ILE A 333 27.09 39.73 -13.21
C ILE A 333 27.59 40.88 -12.32
N ARG A 334 28.63 41.60 -12.75
CA ARG A 334 29.11 42.82 -12.11
C ARG A 334 28.20 43.99 -12.47
N ARG A 335 27.08 44.10 -11.75
CA ARG A 335 26.00 45.07 -12.03
C ARG A 335 26.47 46.52 -12.03
N ASP A 336 27.41 46.88 -11.16
CA ASP A 336 27.95 48.25 -11.10
C ASP A 336 28.72 48.58 -12.38
N ARG A 337 29.57 47.66 -12.82
CA ARG A 337 30.35 47.82 -14.05
C ARG A 337 29.49 47.80 -15.31
N ALA A 338 28.47 46.95 -15.33
CA ALA A 338 27.48 46.93 -16.42
C ALA A 338 26.72 48.26 -16.54
N ARG A 339 26.36 48.88 -15.40
CA ARG A 339 25.69 50.20 -15.39
C ARG A 339 26.59 51.32 -15.90
N GLU A 340 27.86 51.33 -15.52
CA GLU A 340 28.85 52.31 -16.01
C GLU A 340 29.03 52.25 -17.53
N LEU A 341 28.95 51.04 -18.09
CA LEU A 341 29.13 50.78 -19.53
C LEU A 341 27.80 50.83 -20.31
N GLY A 342 26.69 51.19 -19.66
CA GLY A 342 25.38 51.32 -20.31
C GLY A 342 24.79 49.99 -20.78
N VAL A 343 25.16 48.86 -20.16
CA VAL A 343 24.70 47.51 -20.50
C VAL A 343 23.71 47.01 -19.46
N SER A 344 22.57 46.47 -19.88
CA SER A 344 21.61 45.87 -18.94
C SER A 344 21.95 44.40 -18.63
N ALA A 345 21.54 43.94 -17.45
CA ALA A 345 21.68 42.52 -17.09
C ALA A 345 20.87 41.59 -18.01
N ILE A 346 19.78 42.10 -18.60
CA ILE A 346 18.95 41.35 -19.55
C ILE A 346 19.72 41.12 -20.85
N ASP A 347 20.41 42.15 -21.34
CA ASP A 347 21.21 42.02 -22.57
C ASP A 347 22.33 41.00 -22.37
N ILE A 348 23.01 41.03 -21.22
CA ILE A 348 24.04 40.03 -20.84
C ILE A 348 23.43 38.62 -20.80
N ALA A 349 22.27 38.46 -20.17
CA ALA A 349 21.58 37.17 -20.10
C ALA A 349 21.14 36.68 -21.49
N GLN A 350 20.67 37.56 -22.38
CA GLN A 350 20.28 37.23 -23.75
C GLN A 350 21.45 36.77 -24.60
N VAL A 351 22.63 37.41 -24.46
CA VAL A 351 23.86 36.98 -25.16
C VAL A 351 24.29 35.59 -24.68
N LEU A 352 24.28 35.35 -23.37
CA LEU A 352 24.59 34.03 -22.80
C LEU A 352 23.58 32.96 -23.24
N GLN A 353 22.28 33.30 -23.27
CA GLN A 353 21.21 32.40 -23.70
C GLN A 353 21.31 32.06 -25.18
N ALA A 354 21.53 33.07 -26.05
CA ALA A 354 21.72 32.87 -27.48
C ALA A 354 22.98 32.04 -27.79
N GLY A 355 24.01 32.15 -26.94
CA GLY A 355 25.25 31.40 -27.09
C GLY A 355 25.17 29.93 -26.68
N PHE A 356 24.63 29.66 -25.49
CA PHE A 356 24.82 28.38 -24.80
C PHE A 356 23.51 27.63 -24.46
N SER A 357 22.33 28.24 -24.60
CA SER A 357 21.04 27.63 -24.19
C SER A 357 20.31 26.89 -25.33
N SER A 358 20.92 26.70 -26.49
CA SER A 358 20.31 26.11 -27.70
C SER A 358 18.90 26.68 -27.97
N GLN A 359 18.80 28.00 -28.09
CA GLN A 359 17.50 28.69 -28.12
C GLN A 359 16.71 28.35 -29.39
N ARG A 360 15.43 28.02 -29.21
CA ARG A 360 14.49 27.84 -30.33
C ARG A 360 13.92 29.19 -30.78
N PHE A 361 14.29 29.63 -31.98
CA PHE A 361 13.82 30.87 -32.60
C PHE A 361 12.44 30.76 -33.24
N GLY A 362 12.06 29.55 -33.65
CA GLY A 362 10.76 29.34 -34.27
C GLY A 362 10.65 27.95 -34.87
N TYR A 363 9.73 27.82 -35.82
CA TYR A 363 9.56 26.58 -36.56
C TYR A 363 9.53 26.83 -38.05
N TYR A 364 10.07 25.87 -38.78
CA TYR A 364 10.06 25.82 -40.24
C TYR A 364 9.31 24.57 -40.68
N VAL A 365 8.36 24.70 -41.60
CA VAL A 365 7.56 23.58 -42.09
C VAL A 365 8.13 23.08 -43.40
N GLN A 366 8.48 21.80 -43.46
CA GLN A 366 8.96 21.12 -44.66
C GLN A 366 8.35 19.72 -44.72
N ASN A 367 7.88 19.30 -45.90
CA ASN A 367 7.27 17.97 -46.10
C ASN A 367 6.14 17.66 -45.10
N SER A 368 5.29 18.65 -44.81
CA SER A 368 4.20 18.57 -43.82
C SER A 368 4.65 18.21 -42.40
N ARG A 369 5.92 18.41 -42.08
CA ARG A 369 6.49 18.28 -40.72
C ARG A 369 7.04 19.62 -40.27
N GLN A 370 6.85 19.91 -38.99
CA GLN A 370 7.32 21.12 -38.34
C GLN A 370 8.68 20.86 -37.69
N TYR A 371 9.71 21.59 -38.12
CA TYR A 371 11.07 21.50 -37.59
C TYR A 371 11.37 22.71 -36.72
N ALA A 372 12.00 22.51 -35.55
CA ALA A 372 12.45 23.60 -34.72
C ALA A 372 13.68 24.27 -35.34
N VAL A 373 13.67 25.60 -35.44
CA VAL A 373 14.85 26.39 -35.79
C VAL A 373 15.58 26.71 -34.49
N ILE A 374 16.70 26.04 -34.27
CA ILE A 374 17.55 26.18 -33.08
C ILE A 374 18.78 26.99 -33.49
N GLY A 375 19.08 28.07 -32.77
CA GLY A 375 20.33 28.80 -32.92
C GLY A 375 21.20 28.59 -31.69
N GLU A 376 22.47 28.33 -31.95
CA GLU A 376 23.47 27.98 -30.95
C GLU A 376 24.85 28.29 -31.53
N ILE A 377 25.83 28.58 -30.67
CA ILE A 377 27.23 28.74 -31.10
C ILE A 377 27.83 27.38 -31.48
N ASP A 378 28.66 27.39 -32.53
CA ASP A 378 29.40 26.21 -32.97
C ASP A 378 30.17 25.58 -31.80
N ARG A 379 30.09 24.26 -31.67
CA ARG A 379 30.60 23.50 -30.52
C ARG A 379 32.04 23.84 -30.11
N TRP A 380 32.91 24.13 -31.08
CA TRP A 380 34.33 24.47 -30.90
C TRP A 380 34.51 25.75 -30.08
N HIS A 381 33.61 26.72 -30.25
CA HIS A 381 33.61 28.01 -29.55
C HIS A 381 32.77 27.99 -28.26
N ARG A 382 32.50 26.80 -27.71
CA ARG A 382 31.80 26.61 -26.43
C ARG A 382 32.32 25.44 -25.60
N MET A 383 33.55 24.98 -25.87
CA MET A 383 34.16 23.87 -25.14
C MET A 383 34.88 24.29 -23.85
N THR A 384 35.24 25.57 -23.72
CA THR A 384 36.04 26.05 -22.58
C THR A 384 35.36 27.24 -21.90
N PRO A 385 35.55 27.44 -20.58
CA PRO A 385 35.02 28.60 -19.86
C PRO A 385 35.49 29.95 -20.42
N GLN A 386 36.68 30.00 -21.03
CA GLN A 386 37.24 31.21 -21.62
C GLN A 386 36.43 31.74 -22.80
N GLU A 387 35.76 30.87 -23.55
CA GLU A 387 34.90 31.25 -24.67
C GLU A 387 33.68 32.08 -24.20
N ILE A 388 33.19 31.84 -22.98
CA ILE A 388 32.11 32.63 -22.38
C ILE A 388 32.56 34.09 -22.22
N LEU A 389 33.81 34.30 -21.79
CA LEU A 389 34.39 35.63 -21.54
C LEU A 389 34.70 36.38 -22.84
N ALA A 390 34.94 35.66 -23.95
CA ALA A 390 35.25 36.21 -25.26
C ALA A 390 34.02 36.79 -25.99
N LEU A 391 32.80 36.47 -25.55
CA LEU A 391 31.58 37.01 -26.15
C LEU A 391 31.51 38.53 -25.97
N THR A 392 31.02 39.21 -27.01
CA THR A 392 30.87 40.66 -27.02
C THR A 392 29.41 41.08 -26.98
N ILE A 393 29.12 42.10 -26.18
CA ILE A 393 27.83 42.77 -26.12
C ILE A 393 27.94 44.17 -26.70
N ARG A 394 26.91 44.59 -27.43
CA ARG A 394 26.82 45.94 -27.98
C ARG A 394 26.14 46.86 -26.96
N THR A 395 26.80 47.95 -26.63
CA THR A 395 26.28 48.98 -25.74
C THR A 395 25.31 49.92 -26.47
N ALA A 396 24.58 50.76 -25.72
CA ALA A 396 23.66 51.75 -26.31
C ALA A 396 24.36 52.81 -27.19
N ASP A 397 25.63 53.12 -26.92
CA ASP A 397 26.51 53.97 -27.72
C ASP A 397 27.15 53.25 -28.92
N GLY A 398 26.88 51.95 -29.10
CA GLY A 398 27.31 51.15 -30.25
C GLY A 398 28.70 50.52 -30.13
N SER A 399 29.41 50.76 -29.02
CA SER A 399 30.68 50.11 -28.71
C SER A 399 30.48 48.63 -28.35
N LEU A 400 31.52 47.80 -28.59
CA LEU A 400 31.52 46.38 -28.25
C LEU A 400 32.33 46.19 -26.98
N VAL A 401 31.69 45.63 -25.95
CA VAL A 401 32.31 45.32 -24.67
C VAL A 401 32.37 43.80 -24.52
N GLN A 402 33.50 43.25 -24.07
CA GLN A 402 33.62 41.82 -23.81
C GLN A 402 32.93 41.44 -22.49
N LEU A 403 32.35 40.25 -22.43
CA LEU A 403 31.75 39.74 -21.20
C LEU A 403 32.78 39.61 -20.07
N ALA A 404 34.07 39.42 -20.38
CA ALA A 404 35.17 39.48 -19.42
C ALA A 404 35.12 40.72 -18.50
N ASP A 405 34.70 41.88 -19.03
CA ASP A 405 34.61 43.14 -18.29
C ASP A 405 33.32 43.27 -17.46
N LEU A 406 32.36 42.37 -17.65
CA LEU A 406 30.99 42.47 -17.14
C LEU A 406 30.58 41.33 -16.22
N VAL A 407 31.21 40.16 -16.32
CA VAL A 407 30.90 38.98 -15.51
C VAL A 407 32.12 38.45 -14.78
N THR A 408 31.90 37.74 -13.68
CA THR A 408 32.88 36.89 -13.00
C THR A 408 32.38 35.45 -13.06
N ILE A 409 33.30 34.52 -13.31
CA ILE A 409 32.98 33.08 -13.39
C ILE A 409 33.64 32.42 -12.18
N GLU A 410 32.85 31.74 -11.37
CA GLU A 410 33.29 30.94 -10.23
C GLU A 410 32.94 29.47 -10.50
N GLU A 411 33.87 28.56 -10.22
CA GLU A 411 33.61 27.13 -10.33
C GLU A 411 33.09 26.62 -8.99
N GLU A 412 31.86 26.11 -9.01
CA GLU A 412 31.18 25.56 -7.83
C GLU A 412 30.83 24.10 -8.08
N SER A 413 30.52 23.37 -7.00
CA SER A 413 29.94 22.04 -7.13
C SER A 413 28.53 22.00 -6.58
N SER A 414 27.60 21.61 -7.45
CA SER A 414 26.17 21.55 -7.18
C SER A 414 25.62 20.16 -7.49
N PRO A 415 24.48 19.78 -6.89
CA PRO A 415 23.80 18.57 -7.29
C PRO A 415 23.12 18.74 -8.65
N PRO A 416 23.27 17.80 -9.60
CA PRO A 416 22.61 17.88 -10.91
C PRO A 416 21.09 17.87 -10.82
N GLN A 417 20.54 17.22 -9.79
CA GLN A 417 19.11 17.06 -9.54
C GLN A 417 18.87 17.03 -8.03
N LEU A 418 17.74 17.60 -7.61
CA LEU A 418 17.26 17.53 -6.23
C LEU A 418 16.09 16.56 -6.14
N TYR A 419 16.30 15.44 -5.46
CA TYR A 419 15.26 14.44 -5.27
C TYR A 419 14.41 14.77 -4.05
N HIS A 420 13.11 14.50 -4.18
CA HIS A 420 12.17 14.65 -3.08
C HIS A 420 11.40 13.35 -2.89
N TYR A 421 11.21 12.95 -1.64
CA TYR A 421 10.40 11.81 -1.26
C TYR A 421 9.52 12.22 -0.06
N ASN A 422 8.23 11.93 -0.11
CA ASN A 422 7.25 12.38 0.89
C ASN A 422 7.30 13.90 1.16
N ARG A 423 7.63 14.70 0.14
CA ARG A 423 7.79 16.18 0.19
C ARG A 423 9.04 16.67 0.97
N TYR A 424 9.92 15.77 1.42
CA TYR A 424 11.23 16.11 1.98
C TYR A 424 12.32 15.99 0.93
N VAL A 425 13.43 16.72 1.10
CA VAL A 425 14.63 16.50 0.27
C VAL A 425 15.17 15.13 0.63
N SER A 426 15.55 14.35 -0.37
CA SER A 426 15.90 12.94 -0.17
C SER A 426 17.11 12.50 -0.96
N ALA A 427 17.80 11.48 -0.45
CA ALA A 427 18.79 10.71 -1.16
C ALA A 427 18.42 9.23 -1.09
N THR A 428 18.26 8.60 -2.25
CA THR A 428 18.01 7.16 -2.36
C THR A 428 19.33 6.45 -2.54
N ILE A 429 19.68 5.64 -1.56
CA ILE A 429 20.84 4.77 -1.54
C ILE A 429 20.39 3.41 -2.08
N SER A 430 21.00 3.01 -3.19
CA SER A 430 20.69 1.77 -3.88
C SER A 430 21.86 0.80 -3.69
N ALA A 431 21.60 -0.44 -3.31
CA ALA A 431 22.65 -1.43 -3.09
C ALA A 431 22.36 -2.79 -3.74
N GLY A 432 23.39 -3.32 -4.39
CA GLY A 432 23.45 -4.68 -4.89
C GLY A 432 23.84 -5.63 -3.78
N LEU A 433 23.27 -6.82 -3.78
CA LEU A 433 23.56 -7.86 -2.79
C LEU A 433 24.72 -8.72 -3.27
N THR A 434 25.53 -9.21 -2.32
CA THR A 434 26.55 -10.23 -2.60
C THR A 434 25.86 -11.57 -2.94
N PRO A 435 26.41 -12.40 -3.84
CA PRO A 435 25.81 -13.69 -4.17
C PRO A 435 25.48 -14.51 -2.93
N GLY A 436 24.22 -14.95 -2.84
CA GLY A 436 23.71 -15.70 -1.69
C GLY A 436 23.13 -14.87 -0.54
N ARG A 437 23.14 -13.54 -0.59
CA ARG A 437 22.45 -12.66 0.36
C ARG A 437 21.05 -12.25 -0.12
N THR A 438 20.12 -12.01 0.79
CA THR A 438 18.73 -11.66 0.44
C THR A 438 18.43 -10.16 0.60
N ILE A 439 17.29 -9.73 0.03
CA ILE A 439 16.78 -8.36 0.19
C ILE A 439 16.48 -8.05 1.66
N GLY A 440 15.95 -9.03 2.41
CA GLY A 440 15.68 -8.86 3.85
C GLY A 440 16.95 -8.56 4.65
N GLU A 441 18.00 -9.37 4.48
CA GLU A 441 19.31 -9.13 5.12
C GLU A 441 19.90 -7.77 4.73
N GLY A 442 19.73 -7.36 3.47
CA GLY A 442 20.19 -6.06 2.98
C GLY A 442 19.43 -4.88 3.59
N ILE A 443 18.13 -5.00 3.82
CA ILE A 443 17.35 -3.97 4.51
C ILE A 443 17.78 -3.86 5.97
N GLU A 444 17.94 -4.98 6.67
CA GLU A 444 18.39 -5.01 8.07
C GLU A 444 19.79 -4.39 8.23
N ALA A 445 20.72 -4.70 7.32
CA ALA A 445 22.05 -4.09 7.30
C ALA A 445 21.98 -2.57 7.06
N MET A 446 21.15 -2.09 6.11
CA MET A 446 20.96 -0.65 5.89
C MET A 446 20.35 0.05 7.11
N GLU A 447 19.37 -0.56 7.78
CA GLU A 447 18.75 -0.02 8.99
C GLU A 447 19.76 0.04 10.15
N ALA A 448 20.61 -0.98 10.31
CA ALA A 448 21.69 -0.99 11.29
C ALA A 448 22.75 0.09 11.02
N ILE A 449 23.12 0.30 9.75
CA ILE A 449 24.04 1.37 9.35
C ILE A 449 23.40 2.73 9.64
N ALA A 450 22.14 2.93 9.26
CA ALA A 450 21.40 4.17 9.49
C ALA A 450 21.36 4.54 10.97
N ALA A 451 21.01 3.58 11.83
CA ALA A 451 20.98 3.77 13.29
C ALA A 451 22.33 4.22 13.89
N SER A 452 23.46 3.96 13.19
CA SER A 452 24.81 4.31 13.64
C SER A 452 25.42 5.53 12.94
N THR A 453 24.79 6.09 11.91
CA THR A 453 25.36 7.14 11.04
C THR A 453 24.50 8.38 10.89
N VAL A 454 23.20 8.26 11.21
CA VAL A 454 22.20 9.26 10.89
C VAL A 454 21.70 9.91 12.19
N ASP A 455 21.70 11.25 12.24
CA ASP A 455 21.18 12.05 13.36
C ASP A 455 19.64 12.10 13.34
N GLU A 456 19.01 12.54 14.44
CA GLU A 456 17.54 12.67 14.56
C GLU A 456 16.89 13.62 13.52
N SER A 457 17.68 14.47 12.83
CA SER A 457 17.17 15.36 11.78
C SER A 457 16.86 14.67 10.45
N ILE A 458 17.29 13.41 10.28
CA ILE A 458 17.11 12.64 9.05
C ILE A 458 16.24 11.41 9.33
N THR A 459 15.17 11.25 8.56
CA THR A 459 14.27 10.09 8.63
C THR A 459 14.56 9.10 7.51
N THR A 460 14.33 7.82 7.76
CA THR A 460 14.57 6.74 6.78
C THR A 460 13.27 6.20 6.21
N ALA A 461 13.25 5.85 4.93
CA ALA A 461 12.14 5.15 4.29
C ALA A 461 12.66 4.09 3.31
N LEU A 462 11.80 3.15 2.90
CA LEU A 462 12.10 2.23 1.81
C LEU A 462 11.35 2.64 0.55
N THR A 463 11.91 2.29 -0.60
CA THR A 463 11.25 2.46 -1.89
C THR A 463 11.51 1.25 -2.79
N GLY A 464 10.84 1.19 -3.93
CA GLY A 464 11.03 0.13 -4.92
C GLY A 464 10.84 -1.29 -4.35
N PRO A 465 11.66 -2.28 -4.76
CA PRO A 465 11.51 -3.68 -4.33
C PRO A 465 11.62 -3.88 -2.81
N SER A 466 12.37 -3.01 -2.11
CA SER A 466 12.52 -3.09 -0.66
C SER A 466 11.22 -2.73 0.08
N LEU A 467 10.48 -1.75 -0.43
CA LEU A 467 9.16 -1.40 0.09
C LEU A 467 8.16 -2.53 -0.19
N ASP A 468 8.13 -3.03 -1.43
CA ASP A 468 7.25 -4.14 -1.83
C ASP A 468 7.48 -5.38 -0.95
N TYR A 469 8.74 -5.71 -0.61
CA TYR A 469 9.08 -6.80 0.30
C TYR A 469 8.55 -6.57 1.72
N ARG A 470 8.77 -5.38 2.31
CA ARG A 470 8.33 -5.08 3.68
C ARG A 470 6.80 -5.04 3.82
N GLU A 471 6.11 -4.45 2.85
CA GLU A 471 4.64 -4.47 2.81
C GLU A 471 4.10 -5.88 2.60
N SER A 472 4.74 -6.68 1.75
CA SER A 472 4.33 -8.07 1.49
C SER A 472 4.45 -8.95 2.72
N SER A 473 5.63 -8.94 3.37
CA SER A 473 5.91 -9.81 4.53
C SER A 473 4.97 -9.56 5.71
N SER A 474 4.69 -8.28 6.02
CA SER A 474 3.78 -7.91 7.11
C SER A 474 2.32 -8.29 6.82
N SER A 475 1.85 -8.05 5.60
CA SER A 475 0.47 -8.37 5.18
C SER A 475 0.20 -9.88 5.15
N LEU A 476 1.22 -10.66 4.80
CA LEU A 476 1.15 -12.12 4.67
C LEU A 476 1.00 -12.84 6.01
N LEU A 477 1.82 -12.50 6.99
CA LEU A 477 1.69 -13.04 8.36
C LEU A 477 0.31 -12.74 8.95
N PHE A 478 -0.20 -11.52 8.71
CA PHE A 478 -1.55 -11.15 9.14
C PHE A 478 -2.63 -11.99 8.46
N ALA A 479 -2.57 -12.15 7.12
CA ALA A 479 -3.51 -12.97 6.37
C ALA A 479 -3.51 -14.42 6.82
N PHE A 480 -2.32 -14.98 7.05
CA PHE A 480 -2.11 -16.33 7.51
C PHE A 480 -2.74 -16.57 8.90
N ALA A 481 -2.48 -15.67 9.86
CA ALA A 481 -3.08 -15.76 11.19
C ALA A 481 -4.61 -15.62 11.14
N LEU A 482 -5.11 -14.69 10.32
CA LEU A 482 -6.54 -14.49 10.14
C LEU A 482 -7.21 -15.71 9.49
N ALA A 483 -6.57 -16.35 8.52
CA ALA A 483 -7.05 -17.59 7.90
C ALA A 483 -7.14 -18.73 8.93
N LEU A 484 -6.15 -18.92 9.79
CA LEU A 484 -6.20 -19.93 10.84
C LEU A 484 -7.34 -19.69 11.83
N ILE A 485 -7.53 -18.44 12.27
CA ILE A 485 -8.62 -18.07 13.18
C ILE A 485 -9.97 -18.34 12.51
N LEU A 486 -10.14 -17.93 11.26
CA LEU A 486 -11.40 -18.05 10.54
C LEU A 486 -11.74 -19.52 10.23
N VAL A 487 -10.76 -20.34 9.83
CA VAL A 487 -10.91 -21.80 9.69
C VAL A 487 -11.31 -22.43 11.02
N TYR A 488 -10.64 -22.07 12.12
CA TYR A 488 -10.98 -22.60 13.44
C TYR A 488 -12.42 -22.25 13.84
N LEU A 489 -12.86 -21.01 13.62
CA LEU A 489 -14.23 -20.57 13.95
C LEU A 489 -15.29 -21.28 13.11
N ILE A 490 -15.04 -21.47 11.81
CA ILE A 490 -15.96 -22.17 10.91
C ILE A 490 -16.08 -23.64 11.29
N LEU A 491 -14.95 -24.31 11.55
CA LEU A 491 -14.96 -25.68 12.05
C LEU A 491 -15.66 -25.76 13.41
N ALA A 492 -15.47 -24.79 14.30
CA ALA A 492 -16.15 -24.78 15.60
C ALA A 492 -17.66 -24.61 15.48
N ALA A 493 -18.12 -23.80 14.53
CA ALA A 493 -19.53 -23.68 14.20
C ALA A 493 -20.07 -24.98 13.59
N GLN A 494 -19.30 -25.63 12.73
CA GLN A 494 -19.73 -26.83 12.02
C GLN A 494 -19.81 -28.08 12.91
N PHE A 495 -18.80 -28.30 13.74
CA PHE A 495 -18.74 -29.45 14.66
C PHE A 495 -19.49 -29.21 15.99
N GLU A 496 -20.10 -28.03 16.15
CA GLU A 496 -20.73 -27.58 17.40
C GLU A 496 -19.83 -27.77 18.64
N SER A 497 -18.53 -27.54 18.47
CA SER A 497 -17.50 -27.97 19.42
C SER A 497 -16.22 -27.16 19.26
N PHE A 498 -15.58 -26.79 20.36
CA PHE A 498 -14.27 -26.11 20.34
C PHE A 498 -13.08 -27.07 20.37
N VAL A 499 -13.31 -28.35 20.72
CA VAL A 499 -12.25 -29.35 20.90
C VAL A 499 -11.93 -30.05 19.58
N ASP A 500 -12.96 -30.34 18.79
CA ASP A 500 -12.83 -31.08 17.54
C ASP A 500 -12.09 -30.26 16.48
N PRO A 501 -12.39 -28.94 16.28
CA PRO A 501 -11.59 -28.04 15.44
C PRO A 501 -10.16 -27.88 15.91
N LEU A 502 -9.92 -27.81 17.24
CA LEU A 502 -8.57 -27.70 17.77
C LEU A 502 -7.74 -28.93 17.36
N THR A 503 -8.33 -30.12 17.45
CA THR A 503 -7.67 -31.37 17.05
C THR A 503 -7.33 -31.37 15.56
N ILE A 504 -8.24 -30.85 14.71
CA ILE A 504 -8.01 -30.70 13.27
C ILE A 504 -6.91 -29.66 13.01
N MET A 505 -6.94 -28.51 13.67
CA MET A 505 -5.98 -27.42 13.46
C MET A 505 -4.56 -27.78 13.92
N LEU A 506 -4.43 -28.70 14.88
CA LEU A 506 -3.13 -29.24 15.27
C LEU A 506 -2.42 -30.00 14.14
N THR A 507 -3.08 -30.29 13.01
CA THR A 507 -2.42 -30.84 11.80
C THR A 507 -1.58 -29.81 11.05
N VAL A 508 -1.93 -28.53 11.15
CA VAL A 508 -1.29 -27.45 10.38
C VAL A 508 0.20 -27.31 10.71
N PRO A 509 0.64 -27.28 11.99
CA PRO A 509 2.07 -27.27 12.31
C PRO A 509 2.85 -28.45 11.73
N LEU A 510 2.25 -29.65 11.62
CA LEU A 510 2.94 -30.80 11.03
C LEU A 510 3.13 -30.62 9.52
N ALA A 511 2.16 -29.99 8.86
CA ALA A 511 2.26 -29.63 7.45
C ALA A 511 3.31 -28.57 7.18
N LEU A 512 3.33 -27.52 7.99
CA LEU A 512 4.33 -26.47 7.91
C LEU A 512 5.74 -27.00 8.18
N ALA A 513 5.90 -27.94 9.11
CA ALA A 513 7.19 -28.59 9.32
C ALA A 513 7.65 -29.35 8.06
N GLY A 514 6.74 -30.02 7.36
CA GLY A 514 7.02 -30.66 6.07
C GLY A 514 7.38 -29.67 4.97
N ALA A 515 6.67 -28.55 4.89
CA ALA A 515 6.93 -27.48 3.94
C ALA A 515 8.29 -26.80 4.16
N VAL A 516 8.61 -26.44 5.40
CA VAL A 516 9.88 -25.81 5.78
C VAL A 516 11.05 -26.77 5.52
N LEU A 517 10.87 -28.04 5.89
CA LEU A 517 11.90 -29.07 5.67
C LEU A 517 12.11 -29.36 4.18
N SER A 518 11.05 -29.36 3.36
CA SER A 518 11.19 -29.55 1.92
C SER A 518 11.87 -28.37 1.24
N LEU A 519 11.53 -27.12 1.61
CA LEU A 519 12.23 -25.93 1.14
C LEU A 519 13.73 -25.98 1.47
N TRP A 520 14.07 -26.38 2.70
CA TRP A 520 15.46 -26.49 3.13
C TRP A 520 16.24 -27.57 2.37
N ILE A 521 15.64 -28.74 2.12
CA ILE A 521 16.26 -29.81 1.32
C ILE A 521 16.44 -29.39 -0.14
N SER A 522 15.45 -28.69 -0.70
CA SER A 522 15.50 -28.21 -2.08
C SER A 522 16.38 -26.97 -2.27
N GLY A 523 16.84 -26.34 -1.19
CA GLY A 523 17.62 -25.09 -1.24
C GLY A 523 16.81 -23.86 -1.67
N GLU A 524 15.49 -23.94 -1.56
CA GLU A 524 14.56 -22.88 -1.95
C GLU A 524 14.32 -21.89 -0.81
N THR A 525 13.89 -20.68 -1.17
CA THR A 525 13.65 -19.57 -0.24
C THR A 525 12.20 -19.53 0.25
N LEU A 526 11.99 -18.85 1.38
CA LEU A 526 10.67 -18.40 1.79
C LEU A 526 10.32 -17.13 0.99
N ASN A 527 9.41 -17.29 0.04
CA ASN A 527 8.98 -16.24 -0.88
C ASN A 527 7.46 -16.28 -1.10
N ILE A 528 6.93 -15.31 -1.84
CA ILE A 528 5.48 -15.20 -2.11
C ILE A 528 4.89 -16.50 -2.66
N PHE A 529 5.57 -17.21 -3.57
CA PHE A 529 5.06 -18.45 -4.16
C PHE A 529 5.09 -19.62 -3.16
N SER A 530 6.17 -19.76 -2.41
CA SER A 530 6.29 -20.75 -1.32
C SER A 530 5.21 -20.53 -0.25
N GLU A 531 4.90 -19.27 0.08
CA GLU A 531 3.86 -18.90 1.04
C GLU A 531 2.44 -19.17 0.53
N ILE A 532 2.16 -18.95 -0.77
CA ILE A 532 0.90 -19.42 -1.39
C ILE A 532 0.77 -20.92 -1.17
N GLY A 533 1.83 -21.68 -1.47
CA GLY A 533 1.84 -23.12 -1.27
C GLY A 533 1.51 -23.50 0.18
N ALA A 534 2.08 -22.78 1.16
CA ALA A 534 1.83 -23.03 2.58
C ALA A 534 0.38 -22.74 2.98
N ILE A 535 -0.22 -21.69 2.44
CA ILE A 535 -1.63 -21.36 2.67
C ILE A 535 -2.56 -22.43 2.09
N VAL A 536 -2.34 -22.84 0.84
CA VAL A 536 -3.13 -23.90 0.21
C VAL A 536 -3.00 -25.19 1.03
N LEU A 537 -1.78 -25.51 1.49
CA LEU A 537 -1.49 -26.68 2.30
C LEU A 537 -2.32 -26.73 3.60
N ILE A 538 -2.61 -25.59 4.26
CA ILE A 538 -3.50 -25.54 5.43
C ILE A 538 -4.85 -26.16 5.10
N GLY A 539 -5.46 -25.73 4.00
CA GLY A 539 -6.77 -26.20 3.59
C GLY A 539 -6.78 -27.68 3.21
N ILE A 540 -5.75 -28.14 2.49
CA ILE A 540 -5.64 -29.55 2.07
C ILE A 540 -5.43 -30.45 3.29
N VAL A 541 -4.57 -30.06 4.23
CA VAL A 541 -4.25 -30.90 5.39
C VAL A 541 -5.39 -30.91 6.40
N THR A 542 -6.07 -29.77 6.60
CA THR A 542 -7.25 -29.72 7.46
C THR A 542 -8.37 -30.63 6.93
N LYS A 543 -8.53 -30.76 5.60
CA LYS A 543 -9.46 -31.72 4.99
C LYS A 543 -9.21 -33.17 5.44
N ASN A 544 -7.95 -33.62 5.47
CA ASN A 544 -7.62 -34.97 5.94
C ASN A 544 -8.01 -35.16 7.42
N GLY A 545 -7.83 -34.13 8.26
CA GLY A 545 -8.27 -34.13 9.66
C GLY A 545 -9.80 -34.17 9.80
N ILE A 546 -10.52 -33.36 9.01
CA ILE A 546 -11.99 -33.29 9.00
C ILE A 546 -12.60 -34.66 8.71
N LEU A 547 -12.11 -35.36 7.68
CA LEU A 547 -12.65 -36.67 7.28
C LEU A 547 -12.56 -37.74 8.38
N ILE A 548 -11.48 -37.73 9.18
CA ILE A 548 -11.28 -38.68 10.27
C ILE A 548 -12.18 -38.32 11.46
N VAL A 549 -12.17 -37.05 11.88
CA VAL A 549 -12.88 -36.58 13.07
C VAL A 549 -14.39 -36.65 12.88
N GLU A 550 -14.90 -36.27 11.71
CA GLU A 550 -16.33 -36.35 11.39
C GLU A 550 -16.85 -37.78 11.43
N PHE A 551 -16.13 -38.71 10.80
CA PHE A 551 -16.56 -40.10 10.78
C PHE A 551 -16.45 -40.76 12.16
N ALA A 552 -15.45 -40.37 12.96
CA ALA A 552 -15.36 -40.78 14.35
C ALA A 552 -16.52 -40.25 15.20
N ASN A 553 -16.99 -39.03 14.94
CA ASN A 553 -18.18 -38.48 15.58
C ASN A 553 -19.45 -39.26 15.21
N GLN A 554 -19.66 -39.56 13.92
CA GLN A 554 -20.80 -40.34 13.46
C GLN A 554 -20.84 -41.73 14.10
N LEU A 555 -19.69 -42.43 14.18
CA LEU A 555 -19.60 -43.73 14.85
C LEU A 555 -19.84 -43.62 16.36
N HIS A 556 -19.41 -42.52 16.99
CA HIS A 556 -19.67 -42.26 18.40
C HIS A 556 -21.16 -42.02 18.69
N GLU A 557 -21.85 -41.26 17.83
CA GLU A 557 -23.29 -41.06 17.88
C GLU A 557 -24.08 -42.37 17.72
N GLN A 558 -23.52 -43.33 16.97
CA GLN A 558 -24.04 -44.70 16.86
C GLN A 558 -23.74 -45.59 18.09
N GLY A 559 -23.14 -45.02 19.15
CA GLY A 559 -22.91 -45.69 20.43
C GLY A 559 -21.53 -46.35 20.59
N ARG A 560 -20.60 -46.17 19.64
CA ARG A 560 -19.21 -46.66 19.79
C ARG A 560 -18.43 -45.84 20.81
N SER A 561 -17.45 -46.46 21.47
CA SER A 561 -16.53 -45.73 22.34
C SER A 561 -15.63 -44.81 21.50
N TRP A 562 -15.19 -43.66 22.05
CA TRP A 562 -14.28 -42.75 21.36
C TRP A 562 -12.99 -43.42 20.84
N HIS A 563 -12.53 -44.47 21.55
CA HIS A 563 -11.33 -45.21 21.17
C HIS A 563 -11.60 -46.10 19.95
N ASP A 564 -12.68 -46.88 19.98
CA ASP A 564 -13.04 -47.77 18.88
C ASP A 564 -13.50 -46.99 17.64
N ALA A 565 -14.29 -45.92 17.84
CA ALA A 565 -14.83 -45.09 16.78
C ALA A 565 -13.72 -44.45 15.93
N VAL A 566 -12.64 -43.98 16.57
CA VAL A 566 -11.52 -43.34 15.88
C VAL A 566 -10.68 -44.34 15.09
N ILE A 567 -10.45 -45.53 15.64
CA ILE A 567 -9.69 -46.58 14.96
C ILE A 567 -10.46 -47.07 13.73
N GLU A 568 -11.77 -47.28 13.88
CA GLU A 568 -12.67 -47.68 12.79
C GLU A 568 -12.76 -46.58 11.73
N ALA A 569 -12.99 -45.33 12.12
CA ALA A 569 -13.00 -44.17 11.20
C ALA A 569 -11.70 -44.01 10.42
N SER A 570 -10.56 -44.08 11.13
CA SER A 570 -9.24 -43.95 10.51
C SER A 570 -9.00 -45.05 9.48
N SER A 571 -9.35 -46.29 9.80
CA SER A 571 -9.17 -47.44 8.91
C SER A 571 -10.06 -47.37 7.67
N LEU A 572 -11.29 -46.88 7.83
CA LEU A 572 -12.24 -46.71 6.71
C LEU A 572 -11.83 -45.56 5.77
N ARG A 573 -11.20 -44.50 6.30
CA ARG A 573 -10.79 -43.32 5.53
C ARG A 573 -9.37 -43.37 4.98
N PHE A 574 -8.56 -44.34 5.38
CA PHE A 574 -7.15 -44.46 4.97
C PHE A 574 -6.96 -44.51 3.45
N ARG A 575 -7.69 -45.39 2.74
CA ARG A 575 -7.59 -45.54 1.28
C ARG A 575 -8.03 -44.26 0.55
N PRO A 576 -9.20 -43.66 0.82
CA PRO A 576 -9.58 -42.36 0.27
C PRO A 576 -8.55 -41.25 0.51
N ILE A 577 -8.04 -41.10 1.74
CA ILE A 577 -7.07 -40.04 2.09
C ILE A 577 -5.76 -40.21 1.31
N LEU A 578 -5.29 -41.45 1.11
CA LEU A 578 -4.10 -41.70 0.30
C LEU A 578 -4.33 -41.40 -1.18
N MET A 579 -5.49 -41.73 -1.75
CA MET A 579 -5.80 -41.46 -3.15
C MET A 579 -5.83 -39.96 -3.43
N THR A 580 -6.46 -39.18 -2.56
CA THR A 580 -6.62 -37.74 -2.74
C THR A 580 -5.31 -37.00 -2.51
N SER A 581 -4.54 -37.43 -1.51
CA SER A 581 -3.18 -36.93 -1.27
C SER A 581 -2.24 -37.26 -2.44
N ALA A 582 -2.29 -38.48 -2.98
CA ALA A 582 -1.50 -38.87 -4.14
C ALA A 582 -1.88 -38.09 -5.41
N ALA A 583 -3.17 -37.87 -5.65
CA ALA A 583 -3.65 -37.06 -6.78
C ALA A 583 -3.14 -35.62 -6.69
N THR A 584 -3.19 -35.03 -5.49
CA THR A 584 -2.69 -33.66 -5.24
C THR A 584 -1.18 -33.58 -5.40
N ILE A 585 -0.44 -34.55 -4.86
CA ILE A 585 1.02 -34.64 -4.99
C ILE A 585 1.41 -34.76 -6.47
N LEU A 586 0.78 -35.67 -7.22
CA LEU A 586 1.07 -35.86 -8.65
C LEU A 586 0.63 -34.66 -9.50
N GLY A 587 -0.42 -33.94 -9.10
CA GLY A 587 -0.85 -32.69 -9.76
C GLY A 587 0.11 -31.54 -9.52
N ALA A 588 0.72 -31.45 -8.33
CA ALA A 588 1.70 -30.41 -8.00
C ALA A 588 3.15 -30.77 -8.40
N LEU A 589 3.44 -32.06 -8.66
CA LEU A 589 4.77 -32.55 -8.99
C LEU A 589 5.40 -31.91 -10.23
N PRO A 590 4.68 -31.66 -11.35
CA PRO A 590 5.26 -30.98 -12.51
C PRO A 590 5.77 -29.56 -12.20
N ILE A 591 5.10 -28.86 -11.27
CA ILE A 591 5.51 -27.53 -10.81
C ILE A 591 6.78 -27.64 -9.97
N ALA A 592 6.82 -28.61 -9.04
CA ALA A 592 7.99 -28.85 -8.18
C ALA A 592 9.24 -29.28 -8.97
N LEU A 593 9.06 -29.98 -10.09
CA LEU A 593 10.15 -30.41 -10.99
C LEU A 593 10.53 -29.36 -12.05
N SER A 594 9.92 -28.18 -12.04
CA SER A 594 10.24 -27.09 -12.97
C SER A 594 10.12 -27.49 -14.46
N LEU A 595 9.09 -28.26 -14.82
CA LEU A 595 8.92 -28.70 -16.21
C LEU A 595 8.41 -27.54 -17.10
N GLY A 596 9.32 -26.92 -17.88
CA GLY A 596 9.01 -25.92 -18.90
C GLY A 596 9.81 -24.62 -18.78
N ALA A 597 9.77 -23.78 -19.83
CA ALA A 597 10.44 -22.48 -19.83
C ALA A 597 9.86 -21.54 -18.77
N ALA A 598 10.72 -20.73 -18.12
CA ALA A 598 10.31 -19.75 -17.13
C ALA A 598 9.55 -20.38 -15.92
N SER A 599 9.99 -21.54 -15.42
CA SER A 599 9.29 -22.26 -14.34
C SER A 599 9.95 -22.11 -12.96
N THR A 600 11.16 -21.56 -12.89
CA THR A 600 11.98 -21.51 -11.65
C THR A 600 11.31 -20.74 -10.51
N SER A 601 10.62 -19.65 -10.83
CA SER A 601 9.90 -18.83 -9.84
C SER A 601 8.80 -19.59 -9.09
N ARG A 602 8.31 -20.72 -9.64
CA ARG A 602 7.15 -21.47 -9.14
C ARG A 602 7.54 -22.75 -8.39
N ILE A 603 8.81 -23.15 -8.43
CA ILE A 603 9.32 -24.37 -7.79
C ILE A 603 8.96 -24.38 -6.31
N GLY A 604 9.23 -23.28 -5.59
CA GLY A 604 8.97 -23.15 -4.16
C GLY A 604 7.52 -23.49 -3.77
N MET A 605 6.54 -23.06 -4.56
CA MET A 605 5.13 -23.41 -4.34
C MET A 605 4.89 -24.92 -4.47
N GLY A 606 5.42 -25.53 -5.54
CA GLY A 606 5.30 -26.97 -5.78
C GLY A 606 5.98 -27.80 -4.70
N VAL A 607 7.20 -27.42 -4.30
CA VAL A 607 7.99 -28.08 -3.25
C VAL A 607 7.30 -28.01 -1.90
N VAL A 608 6.68 -26.88 -1.56
CA VAL A 608 5.89 -26.74 -0.33
C VAL A 608 4.66 -27.64 -0.34
N VAL A 609 3.90 -27.65 -1.43
CA VAL A 609 2.69 -28.49 -1.52
C VAL A 609 3.06 -29.98 -1.52
N VAL A 610 4.02 -30.41 -2.34
CA VAL A 610 4.46 -31.81 -2.44
C VAL A 610 5.10 -32.28 -1.13
N GLY A 611 6.10 -31.56 -0.63
CA GLY A 611 6.83 -31.93 0.59
C GLY A 611 5.97 -31.83 1.84
N GLY A 612 5.17 -30.75 1.92
CA GLY A 612 4.17 -30.55 2.96
C GLY A 612 3.13 -31.67 2.98
N MET A 613 2.59 -32.09 1.83
CA MET A 613 1.62 -33.18 1.75
C MET A 613 2.24 -34.55 2.06
N LEU A 614 3.44 -34.85 1.55
CA LEU A 614 4.11 -36.12 1.83
C LEU A 614 4.35 -36.34 3.32
N LEU A 615 4.90 -35.33 4.00
CA LEU A 615 5.16 -35.40 5.44
C LEU A 615 3.85 -35.32 6.24
N SER A 616 2.96 -34.36 5.92
CA SER A 616 1.74 -34.15 6.68
C SER A 616 0.76 -35.30 6.59
N THR A 617 0.61 -35.96 5.44
CA THR A 617 -0.35 -37.06 5.27
C THR A 617 0.03 -38.20 6.21
N PHE A 618 1.30 -38.60 6.23
CA PHE A 618 1.77 -39.66 7.11
C PHE A 618 1.63 -39.30 8.59
N LEU A 619 2.01 -38.07 8.96
CA LEU A 619 1.94 -37.61 10.34
C LEU A 619 0.51 -37.40 10.84
N THR A 620 -0.35 -36.81 10.03
CA THR A 620 -1.76 -36.51 10.34
C THR A 620 -2.53 -37.80 10.61
N LEU A 621 -2.34 -38.83 9.79
CA LEU A 621 -2.98 -40.13 9.94
C LEU A 621 -2.64 -40.82 11.28
N ILE A 622 -1.51 -40.49 11.91
CA ILE A 622 -1.11 -41.03 13.22
C ILE A 622 -1.49 -40.08 14.37
N VAL A 623 -1.26 -38.79 14.17
CA VAL A 623 -1.35 -37.76 15.22
C VAL A 623 -2.80 -37.37 15.51
N VAL A 624 -3.65 -37.22 14.48
CA VAL A 624 -5.07 -36.84 14.67
C VAL A 624 -5.83 -37.87 15.50
N PRO A 625 -5.79 -39.19 15.19
CA PRO A 625 -6.49 -40.19 15.99
C PRO A 625 -6.09 -40.17 17.48
N SER A 626 -4.80 -40.03 17.74
CA SER A 626 -4.24 -40.07 19.09
C SER A 626 -4.63 -38.82 19.90
N LEU A 627 -4.47 -37.63 19.32
CA LEU A 627 -4.84 -36.37 19.96
C LEU A 627 -6.36 -36.28 20.17
N TYR A 628 -7.16 -36.73 19.21
CA TYR A 628 -8.61 -36.72 19.31
C TYR A 628 -9.10 -37.49 20.54
N VAL A 629 -8.62 -38.72 20.75
CA VAL A 629 -9.00 -39.52 21.92
C VAL A 629 -8.58 -38.85 23.23
N THR A 630 -7.39 -38.24 23.30
CA THR A 630 -6.95 -37.55 24.53
C THR A 630 -7.75 -36.29 24.85
N LEU A 631 -8.01 -35.46 23.84
CA LEU A 631 -8.75 -34.21 23.98
C LEU A 631 -10.24 -34.47 24.24
N SER A 632 -10.84 -35.49 23.60
CA SER A 632 -12.22 -35.93 23.84
C SER A 632 -12.38 -36.61 25.22
N LYS A 633 -11.38 -37.33 25.72
CA LYS A 633 -11.37 -37.79 27.13
C LYS A 633 -11.32 -36.63 28.12
N ALA A 634 -10.60 -35.55 27.81
CA ALA A 634 -10.56 -34.33 28.63
C ALA A 634 -11.91 -33.57 28.61
N LYS A 635 -12.62 -33.57 27.47
CA LYS A 635 -14.00 -33.04 27.29
C LYS A 635 -14.96 -33.68 28.31
N ARG A 636 -14.87 -35.01 28.52
CA ARG A 636 -15.70 -35.76 29.48
C ARG A 636 -15.42 -35.41 30.95
N ARG A 637 -14.16 -35.23 31.34
CA ARG A 637 -13.74 -34.94 32.73
C ARG A 637 -14.15 -33.54 33.21
N LYS A 638 -14.29 -32.57 32.28
CA LYS A 638 -14.86 -31.23 32.56
C LYS A 638 -16.39 -31.24 32.52
N GLY A 639 -17.02 -32.02 31.64
CA GLY A 639 -18.48 -32.16 31.54
C GLY A 639 -19.13 -32.81 32.77
N GLU A 640 -18.50 -33.84 33.35
CA GLU A 640 -18.95 -34.48 34.60
C GLU A 640 -18.84 -33.52 35.81
N LYS A 641 -17.76 -32.73 35.91
CA LYS A 641 -17.59 -31.69 36.96
C LYS A 641 -18.51 -30.47 36.79
N ALA A 642 -18.90 -30.14 35.56
CA ALA A 642 -19.85 -29.07 35.27
C ALA A 642 -21.31 -29.48 35.57
N LYS A 643 -21.64 -30.77 35.48
CA LYS A 643 -22.94 -31.32 35.92
C LYS A 643 -23.07 -31.34 37.44
N GLU A 644 -22.00 -31.58 38.20
CA GLU A 644 -22.02 -31.49 39.67
C GLU A 644 -22.15 -30.05 40.21
N ARG A 645 -21.69 -29.03 39.47
CA ARG A 645 -21.86 -27.61 39.84
C ARG A 645 -23.18 -26.97 39.38
N LYS A 646 -23.97 -27.64 38.53
CA LYS A 646 -25.22 -27.11 37.96
C LYS A 646 -26.47 -27.34 38.81
N GLY A 647 -26.30 -27.79 40.05
CA GLY A 647 -27.40 -27.89 41.02
C GLY A 647 -27.94 -26.55 41.53
N GLU A 648 -27.24 -25.42 41.36
CA GLU A 648 -27.59 -24.18 42.08
C GLU A 648 -27.70 -22.87 41.26
N THR A 649 -27.46 -22.84 39.96
CA THR A 649 -27.73 -21.62 39.18
C THR A 649 -28.27 -21.93 37.79
N GLY A 650 -29.57 -21.66 37.62
CA GLY A 650 -30.29 -21.77 36.35
C GLY A 650 -29.93 -20.66 35.38
N ILE A 651 -28.82 -20.82 34.67
CA ILE A 651 -28.52 -20.03 33.48
C ILE A 651 -28.08 -20.99 32.36
N ASP A 652 -28.91 -21.06 31.32
CA ASP A 652 -28.71 -21.89 30.13
C ASP A 652 -27.52 -21.40 29.27
N PRO A 653 -26.49 -22.23 29.03
CA PRO A 653 -25.38 -21.88 28.14
C PRO A 653 -25.77 -21.86 26.65
N GLY A 654 -26.88 -22.52 26.27
CA GLY A 654 -27.32 -22.64 24.87
C GLY A 654 -27.71 -21.31 24.24
N ARG A 655 -28.11 -20.31 25.04
CA ARG A 655 -28.53 -19.00 24.54
C ARG A 655 -27.37 -18.11 24.11
N ASN A 656 -26.19 -18.27 24.71
CA ASN A 656 -24.98 -17.52 24.34
C ASN A 656 -24.28 -18.11 23.12
N ILE A 657 -24.38 -19.43 22.91
CA ILE A 657 -23.87 -20.12 21.72
C ILE A 657 -24.72 -19.73 20.50
N ALA A 658 -26.04 -19.66 20.65
CA ALA A 658 -26.92 -19.09 19.62
C ALA A 658 -26.62 -17.61 19.33
N MET A 659 -26.24 -16.81 20.33
CA MET A 659 -25.91 -15.39 20.15
C MET A 659 -24.59 -15.17 19.41
N VAL A 660 -23.58 -16.02 19.64
CA VAL A 660 -22.32 -16.02 18.87
C VAL A 660 -22.50 -16.60 17.47
N LEU A 661 -23.39 -17.60 17.30
CA LEU A 661 -23.80 -18.12 15.99
C LEU A 661 -24.58 -17.08 15.17
N ILE A 662 -25.41 -16.26 15.81
CA ILE A 662 -26.12 -15.15 15.16
C ILE A 662 -25.16 -14.02 14.83
N VAL A 663 -24.17 -13.70 15.68
CA VAL A 663 -23.20 -12.62 15.39
C VAL A 663 -22.15 -13.05 14.35
N GLY A 664 -21.63 -14.28 14.42
CA GLY A 664 -20.66 -14.83 13.46
C GLY A 664 -21.30 -15.21 12.11
N GLY A 665 -22.53 -15.71 12.12
CA GLY A 665 -23.33 -15.94 10.93
C GLY A 665 -23.85 -14.66 10.28
N ALA A 666 -24.23 -13.64 11.08
CA ALA A 666 -24.65 -12.34 10.55
C ALA A 666 -23.50 -11.50 9.99
N LEU A 667 -22.25 -11.73 10.41
CA LEU A 667 -21.08 -11.09 9.79
C LEU A 667 -20.74 -11.68 8.41
N LEU A 668 -21.09 -12.95 8.15
CA LEU A 668 -20.84 -13.62 6.86
C LEU A 668 -22.04 -13.59 5.90
N LEU A 669 -23.27 -13.53 6.41
CA LEU A 669 -24.51 -13.41 5.60
C LEU A 669 -25.07 -11.98 5.55
N GLY A 670 -24.63 -11.08 6.44
CA GLY A 670 -25.06 -9.68 6.47
C GLY A 670 -24.56 -8.84 5.29
N ALA A 671 -23.60 -9.34 4.50
CA ALA A 671 -23.17 -8.71 3.26
C ALA A 671 -24.12 -8.97 2.08
N VAL A 672 -25.12 -9.86 2.22
CA VAL A 672 -26.01 -10.22 1.10
C VAL A 672 -27.46 -9.77 1.31
N ASN A 673 -27.87 -9.37 2.52
CA ASN A 673 -29.22 -8.84 2.79
C ASN A 673 -29.22 -7.77 3.89
N ALA A 674 -28.39 -6.73 3.76
CA ALA A 674 -28.72 -5.47 4.41
C ALA A 674 -29.98 -4.94 3.72
N SER A 675 -31.11 -4.95 4.43
CA SER A 675 -32.26 -4.13 4.05
C SER A 675 -31.72 -2.73 3.87
N ALA A 676 -31.74 -2.19 2.65
CA ALA A 676 -31.14 -0.90 2.37
C ALA A 676 -31.79 0.15 3.30
N ASP A 677 -31.03 0.64 4.27
CA ASP A 677 -31.49 1.70 5.16
C ASP A 677 -31.86 2.90 4.27
N THR A 678 -33.09 3.39 4.41
CA THR A 678 -33.54 4.58 3.69
C THR A 678 -32.87 5.78 4.33
N LEU A 679 -31.91 6.38 3.61
CA LEU A 679 -31.18 7.54 4.09
C LEU A 679 -31.95 8.81 3.70
N THR A 680 -32.35 9.61 4.69
CA THR A 680 -32.91 10.94 4.44
C THR A 680 -31.80 11.99 4.30
N LEU A 681 -32.06 13.10 3.62
CA LEU A 681 -31.09 14.20 3.49
C LEU A 681 -30.65 14.74 4.87
N LYS A 682 -31.58 14.82 5.83
CA LYS A 682 -31.29 15.29 7.19
C LYS A 682 -30.36 14.32 7.92
N ASP A 683 -30.59 13.01 7.77
CA ASP A 683 -29.75 11.98 8.37
C ASP A 683 -28.35 11.98 7.74
N ALA A 684 -28.26 12.15 6.42
CA ALA A 684 -27.00 12.30 5.70
C ALA A 684 -26.19 13.49 6.23
N ILE A 685 -26.79 14.67 6.33
CA ILE A 685 -26.13 15.86 6.88
C ILE A 685 -25.67 15.63 8.32
N SER A 686 -26.54 15.07 9.17
CA SER A 686 -26.22 14.83 10.58
C SER A 686 -25.09 13.81 10.76
N THR A 687 -25.05 12.79 9.91
CA THR A 687 -23.99 11.77 9.90
C THR A 687 -22.68 12.38 9.45
N ALA A 688 -22.69 13.15 8.35
CA ALA A 688 -21.52 13.83 7.82
C ALA A 688 -20.90 14.76 8.87
N LEU A 689 -21.71 15.61 9.53
CA LEU A 689 -21.20 16.56 10.52
C LEU A 689 -20.57 15.89 11.76
N ARG A 690 -21.00 14.66 12.10
CA ARG A 690 -20.43 13.91 13.24
C ARG A 690 -19.16 13.15 12.87
N ASN A 691 -19.17 12.50 11.71
CA ASN A 691 -18.16 11.50 11.37
C ASN A 691 -17.09 12.01 10.39
N ASN A 692 -17.33 13.13 9.69
CA ASN A 692 -16.40 13.62 8.69
C ASN A 692 -15.09 14.11 9.33
N PHE A 693 -13.98 13.58 8.83
CA PHE A 693 -12.65 13.84 9.37
C PHE A 693 -12.23 15.31 9.26
N ASP A 694 -12.63 16.03 8.22
CA ASP A 694 -12.21 17.42 8.05
C ASP A 694 -12.86 18.34 9.08
N VAL A 695 -14.10 18.03 9.50
CA VAL A 695 -14.77 18.75 10.59
C VAL A 695 -14.08 18.42 11.92
N GLN A 696 -13.71 17.16 12.17
CA GLN A 696 -13.00 16.78 13.38
C GLN A 696 -11.61 17.43 13.48
N ILE A 697 -10.88 17.49 12.37
CA ILE A 697 -9.60 18.21 12.27
C ILE A 697 -9.82 19.69 12.55
N ALA A 698 -10.78 20.35 11.89
CA ALA A 698 -11.04 21.76 12.13
C ALA A 698 -11.44 22.05 13.58
N VAL A 699 -12.24 21.18 14.21
CA VAL A 699 -12.60 21.28 15.63
C VAL A 699 -11.36 21.11 16.51
N THR A 700 -10.47 20.18 16.17
CA THR A 700 -9.21 19.97 16.89
C THR A 700 -8.29 21.18 16.78
N ASP A 701 -8.16 21.76 15.58
CA ASP A 701 -7.39 22.99 15.35
C ASP A 701 -7.96 24.17 16.17
N SER A 702 -9.29 24.26 16.26
CA SER A 702 -9.97 25.24 17.12
C SER A 702 -9.67 25.01 18.61
N LEU A 703 -9.64 23.75 19.06
CA LEU A 703 -9.24 23.40 20.44
C LEU A 703 -7.76 23.71 20.70
N ILE A 704 -6.88 23.51 19.71
CA ILE A 704 -5.46 23.91 19.81
C ILE A 704 -5.34 25.42 19.94
N ALA A 705 -6.04 26.17 19.08
CA ALA A 705 -6.09 27.64 19.15
C ALA A 705 -6.62 28.12 20.51
N LYS A 706 -7.64 27.44 21.05
CA LYS A 706 -8.16 27.68 22.41
C LYS A 706 -7.13 27.39 23.50
N ASN A 707 -6.41 26.27 23.42
CA ASN A 707 -5.36 25.93 24.39
C ASN A 707 -4.21 26.95 24.37
N ILE A 708 -3.83 27.44 23.18
CA ILE A 708 -2.90 28.57 23.04
C ILE A 708 -3.50 29.81 23.72
N GLY A 709 -4.80 30.04 23.55
CA GLY A 709 -5.57 31.05 24.29
C GLY A 709 -5.53 30.89 25.81
N ASP A 710 -5.59 29.68 26.36
CA ASP A 710 -5.56 29.48 27.81
C ASP A 710 -4.18 29.75 28.43
N THR A 711 -3.10 29.77 27.61
CA THR A 711 -1.75 30.17 28.06
C THR A 711 -1.55 31.67 28.28
N LYS A 712 -2.61 32.50 28.12
CA LYS A 712 -2.60 33.97 28.33
C LYS A 712 -1.97 34.43 29.67
N ILE A 713 -1.95 33.58 30.70
CA ILE A 713 -1.52 33.94 32.07
C ILE A 713 -0.09 33.46 32.39
N THR A 714 0.48 32.54 31.61
CA THR A 714 1.78 31.91 31.95
C THR A 714 2.95 32.89 31.94
N GLY A 715 2.90 33.93 31.10
CA GLY A 715 3.92 34.98 31.04
C GLY A 715 4.04 35.83 32.31
N PHE A 716 3.03 35.84 33.19
CA PHE A 716 3.05 36.58 34.45
C PHE A 716 3.68 35.82 35.61
N LEU A 717 3.97 34.53 35.44
CA LEU A 717 4.50 33.67 36.50
C LEU A 717 6.03 33.65 36.46
N PRO A 718 6.69 33.57 37.62
CA PRO A 718 8.13 33.38 37.67
C PRO A 718 8.51 31.97 37.17
N THR A 719 9.63 31.85 36.48
CA THR A 719 10.22 30.57 36.08
C THR A 719 11.39 30.21 36.98
N LEU A 720 11.54 28.92 37.32
CA LEU A 720 12.66 28.40 38.11
C LEU A 720 13.50 27.47 37.22
N ASP A 721 14.71 27.91 36.90
CA ASP A 721 15.67 27.19 36.08
C ASP A 721 16.77 26.60 36.96
N VAL A 722 16.92 25.27 36.96
CA VAL A 722 18.00 24.59 37.71
C VAL A 722 18.96 23.96 36.72
N ASN A 723 20.21 24.43 36.71
CA ASN A 723 21.24 23.97 35.81
C ASN A 723 22.42 23.39 36.59
N GLY A 724 22.95 22.26 36.13
CA GLY A 724 24.17 21.64 36.64
C GLY A 724 25.12 21.37 35.48
N THR A 725 26.40 21.67 35.66
CA THR A 725 27.43 21.48 34.64
C THR A 725 28.66 20.91 35.33
N LEU A 726 29.13 19.75 34.85
CA LEU A 726 30.40 19.15 35.25
C LEU A 726 31.30 19.14 34.02
N ILE A 727 32.45 19.79 34.12
CA ILE A 727 33.45 19.86 33.04
C ILE A 727 34.75 19.29 33.59
N ASP A 728 35.13 18.12 33.11
CA ASP A 728 36.43 17.49 33.38
C ASP A 728 37.29 17.58 32.12
N GLY A 729 38.53 18.02 32.27
CA GLY A 729 39.43 18.21 31.15
C GLY A 729 40.89 18.31 31.58
N SER A 730 41.78 18.50 30.62
CA SER A 730 43.20 18.77 30.88
C SER A 730 43.62 20.00 30.08
N ASN A 731 44.36 20.92 30.72
CA ASN A 731 44.83 22.16 30.11
C ASN A 731 46.33 22.31 30.36
N ASN A 732 47.03 22.98 29.43
CA ASN A 732 48.41 23.40 29.67
C ASN A 732 48.39 24.67 30.50
N LEU A 733 49.09 24.64 31.63
CA LEU A 733 49.04 25.66 32.66
C LEU A 733 50.36 26.41 32.72
N SER A 734 50.34 27.71 32.39
CA SER A 734 51.43 28.64 32.66
C SER A 734 50.98 29.63 33.74
N GLN A 735 51.60 29.59 34.91
CA GLN A 735 51.25 30.41 36.07
C GLN A 735 52.46 31.19 36.56
N THR A 736 52.27 32.48 36.83
CA THR A 736 53.26 33.31 37.52
C THR A 736 52.84 33.47 38.98
N LEU A 737 53.66 32.97 39.91
CA LEU A 737 53.45 33.08 41.34
C LEU A 737 53.66 34.53 41.81
N ALA A 738 53.11 34.85 42.99
CA ALA A 738 53.24 36.19 43.58
C ALA A 738 54.69 36.59 43.91
N ASP A 739 55.61 35.62 43.96
CA ASP A 739 57.06 35.83 44.12
C ASP A 739 57.82 35.99 42.79
N GLY A 740 57.09 36.05 41.67
CA GLY A 740 57.64 36.23 40.31
C GLY A 740 58.13 34.96 39.63
N ARG A 741 58.02 33.78 40.25
CA ARG A 741 58.40 32.51 39.61
C ARG A 741 57.33 32.07 38.61
N GLN A 742 57.76 31.60 37.44
CA GLN A 742 56.87 31.00 36.46
C GLN A 742 56.89 29.47 36.58
N ILE A 743 55.70 28.87 36.68
CA ILE A 743 55.48 27.42 36.63
C ILE A 743 54.73 27.14 35.34
N GLU A 744 55.33 26.33 34.47
CA GLU A 744 54.69 25.80 33.27
C GLU A 744 54.50 24.30 33.41
N ARG A 745 53.29 23.82 33.14
CA ARG A 745 52.93 22.41 33.24
C ARG A 745 51.92 22.04 32.16
N ASP A 746 52.33 21.17 31.25
CA ASP A 746 51.46 20.66 30.19
C ASP A 746 50.58 19.50 30.70
N GLY A 747 49.33 19.44 30.24
CA GLY A 747 48.39 18.35 30.52
C GLY A 747 47.84 18.29 31.94
N ALA A 748 47.71 19.41 32.66
CA ALA A 748 47.17 19.43 34.02
C ALA A 748 45.65 19.18 34.02
N GLY A 749 45.19 18.16 34.74
CA GLY A 749 43.77 17.87 34.91
C GLY A 749 43.04 18.96 35.70
N TYR A 750 41.80 19.27 35.29
CA TYR A 750 40.88 20.11 36.04
C TYR A 750 39.46 19.54 35.99
N SER A 751 38.71 19.77 37.06
CA SER A 751 37.29 19.45 37.16
C SER A 751 36.54 20.66 37.70
N ASN A 752 35.53 21.11 36.97
CA ASN A 752 34.66 22.23 37.31
C ASN A 752 33.22 21.75 37.42
N LEU A 753 32.70 21.75 38.65
CA LEU A 753 31.30 21.49 38.95
C LEU A 753 30.59 22.81 39.25
N ASN A 754 29.66 23.22 38.40
CA ASN A 754 28.81 24.38 38.60
C ASN A 754 27.34 23.96 38.71
N GLY A 755 26.67 24.38 39.77
CA GLY A 755 25.23 24.23 39.95
C GLY A 755 24.61 25.61 40.17
N ASN A 756 23.58 25.96 39.42
CA ASN A 756 22.79 27.16 39.67
C ASN A 756 21.30 26.85 39.69
N ALA A 757 20.57 27.49 40.60
CA ALA A 757 19.12 27.55 40.57
C ALA A 757 18.74 29.03 40.43
N THR A 758 18.05 29.40 39.36
CA THR A 758 17.70 30.78 39.00
C THR A 758 16.20 30.93 38.89
N LEU A 759 15.61 31.78 39.74
CA LEU A 759 14.25 32.25 39.65
C LEU A 759 14.21 33.54 38.83
N ASN A 760 13.54 33.52 37.67
CA ASN A 760 13.38 34.67 36.78
C ASN A 760 11.91 35.12 36.78
N TRP A 761 11.67 36.41 36.99
CA TRP A 761 10.32 36.97 36.94
C TRP A 761 10.27 38.28 36.15
N THR A 762 9.55 38.30 35.04
CA THR A 762 9.32 39.52 34.27
C THR A 762 8.14 40.28 34.87
N VAL A 763 8.41 41.44 35.47
CA VAL A 763 7.39 42.29 36.12
C VAL A 763 6.73 43.22 35.12
N PHE A 764 7.47 43.67 34.10
CA PHE A 764 6.96 44.49 33.01
C PHE A 764 7.70 44.16 31.72
N ASP A 765 6.95 43.93 30.64
CA ASP A 765 7.48 43.45 29.36
C ASP A 765 7.14 44.38 28.18
N GLY A 766 6.79 45.64 28.46
CA GLY A 766 6.41 46.57 27.41
C GLY A 766 5.01 46.35 26.81
N LEU A 767 4.12 45.66 27.52
CA LEU A 767 2.76 45.27 27.09
C LEU A 767 2.73 44.17 26.02
N GLN A 768 3.86 43.49 25.79
CA GLN A 768 3.95 42.43 24.80
C GLN A 768 2.99 41.27 25.12
N MET A 769 2.85 40.90 26.39
CA MET A 769 1.92 39.90 26.89
C MET A 769 0.45 40.25 26.62
N PHE A 770 0.04 41.51 26.78
CA PHE A 770 -1.34 41.93 26.46
C PHE A 770 -1.63 41.85 24.96
N ALA A 771 -0.67 42.24 24.12
CA ALA A 771 -0.79 42.11 22.67
C ALA A 771 -0.82 40.63 22.23
N ALA A 772 -0.05 39.76 22.89
CA ALA A 772 -0.10 38.32 22.68
C ALA A 772 -1.45 37.72 23.11
N ALA A 773 -2.05 38.20 24.21
CA ALA A 773 -3.38 37.77 24.65
C ALA A 773 -4.51 38.17 23.70
N ASP A 774 -4.48 39.40 23.19
CA ASP A 774 -5.40 39.89 22.15
C ASP A 774 -5.27 39.05 20.88
N ARG A 775 -4.03 38.74 20.47
CA ARG A 775 -3.75 37.89 19.31
C ARG A 775 -4.32 36.48 19.49
N ALA A 776 -4.09 35.87 20.65
CA ALA A 776 -4.59 34.53 20.94
C ALA A 776 -6.12 34.47 20.91
N THR A 777 -6.80 35.50 21.44
CA THR A 777 -8.28 35.62 21.39
C THR A 777 -8.80 35.77 19.95
N ALA A 778 -8.11 36.54 19.12
CA ALA A 778 -8.47 36.68 17.71
C ALA A 778 -8.26 35.39 16.91
N LEU A 779 -7.18 34.64 17.18
CA LEU A 779 -6.91 33.33 16.57
C LEU A 779 -7.95 32.27 16.99
N GLU A 780 -8.42 32.30 18.23
CA GLU A 780 -9.50 31.43 18.71
C GLU A 780 -10.81 31.71 17.96
N ALA A 781 -11.19 32.98 17.82
CA ALA A 781 -12.38 33.37 17.06
C ALA A 781 -12.27 33.03 15.56
N GLU A 782 -11.08 33.20 14.97
CA GLU A 782 -10.77 32.76 13.61
C GLU A 782 -10.94 31.25 13.45
N GLY A 783 -10.38 30.47 14.38
CA GLY A 783 -10.50 29.00 14.38
C GLY A 783 -11.95 28.55 14.39
N LEU A 784 -12.79 29.15 15.24
CA LEU A 784 -14.23 28.86 15.28
C LEU A 784 -14.94 29.22 13.96
N ALA A 785 -14.60 30.35 13.35
CA ALA A 785 -15.16 30.75 12.07
C ALA A 785 -14.76 29.79 10.93
N ARG A 786 -13.51 29.31 10.92
CA ARG A 786 -13.04 28.27 9.98
C ARG A 786 -13.78 26.94 10.15
N VAL A 787 -14.06 26.52 11.39
CA VAL A 787 -14.89 25.33 11.66
C VAL A 787 -16.29 25.49 11.05
N ARG A 788 -16.93 26.64 11.27
CA ARG A 788 -18.25 26.93 10.70
C ARG A 788 -18.23 26.95 9.17
N SER A 789 -17.18 27.51 8.57
CA SER A 789 -16.96 27.45 7.11
C SER A 789 -16.89 26.01 6.62
N ARG A 790 -16.04 25.17 7.26
CA ARG A 790 -15.88 23.77 6.85
C ARG A 790 -17.17 22.97 6.97
N MET A 791 -17.93 23.20 8.05
CA MET A 791 -19.25 22.60 8.21
C MET A 791 -20.22 23.05 7.11
N ALA A 792 -20.23 24.33 6.73
CA ALA A 792 -21.09 24.85 5.67
C ALA A 792 -20.77 24.24 4.30
N PHE A 793 -19.49 24.12 3.94
CA PHE A 793 -19.06 23.44 2.71
C PHE A 793 -19.46 21.96 2.71
N LEU A 794 -19.22 21.25 3.81
CA LEU A 794 -19.60 19.84 3.91
C LEU A 794 -21.12 19.65 3.77
N ILE A 795 -21.92 20.52 4.39
CA ILE A 795 -23.39 20.49 4.23
C ILE A 795 -23.76 20.68 2.76
N ALA A 796 -23.16 21.64 2.06
CA ALA A 796 -23.42 21.88 0.65
C ALA A 796 -23.02 20.69 -0.25
N ASP A 797 -21.86 20.09 0.00
CA ASP A 797 -21.36 18.93 -0.76
C ASP A 797 -22.26 17.71 -0.55
N VAL A 798 -22.70 17.46 0.68
CA VAL A 798 -23.65 16.38 1.02
C VAL A 798 -25.00 16.62 0.34
N ILE A 799 -25.52 17.85 0.35
CA ILE A 799 -26.77 18.20 -0.35
C ILE A 799 -26.64 17.95 -1.85
N THR A 800 -25.54 18.40 -2.46
CA THR A 800 -25.29 18.20 -3.89
C THR A 800 -25.18 16.72 -4.25
N ALA A 801 -24.38 15.95 -3.49
CA ALA A 801 -24.19 14.52 -3.72
C ALA A 801 -25.50 13.73 -3.51
N TYR A 802 -26.27 14.04 -2.46
CA TYR A 802 -27.56 13.41 -2.21
C TYR A 802 -28.56 13.68 -3.35
N ASN A 803 -28.66 14.95 -3.80
CA ASN A 803 -29.56 15.30 -4.90
C ASN A 803 -29.11 14.70 -6.23
N ALA A 804 -27.80 14.52 -6.46
CA ALA A 804 -27.29 13.80 -7.62
C ALA A 804 -27.73 12.32 -7.62
N ILE A 805 -27.74 11.67 -6.46
CA ILE A 805 -28.26 10.29 -6.33
C ILE A 805 -29.75 10.25 -6.67
N VAL A 806 -30.55 11.15 -6.09
CA VAL A 806 -31.99 11.22 -6.37
C VAL A 806 -32.26 11.44 -7.87
N ALA A 807 -31.48 12.32 -8.51
CA ALA A 807 -31.58 12.56 -9.96
C ALA A 807 -31.23 11.30 -10.78
N THR A 808 -30.13 10.62 -10.44
CA THR A 808 -29.70 9.40 -11.16
C THR A 808 -30.65 8.22 -10.91
N GLN A 809 -31.22 8.08 -9.71
CA GLN A 809 -32.28 7.09 -9.45
C GLN A 809 -33.52 7.35 -10.31
N SER A 810 -33.95 8.62 -10.42
CA SER A 810 -35.05 9.00 -11.30
C SER A 810 -34.74 8.72 -12.78
N PHE A 811 -33.49 8.93 -13.21
CA PHE A 811 -33.06 8.63 -14.58
C PHE A 811 -33.00 7.12 -14.83
N LEU A 812 -32.54 6.33 -13.86
CA LEU A 812 -32.52 4.87 -13.93
C LEU A 812 -33.94 4.30 -14.07
N SER A 813 -34.88 4.79 -13.26
CA SER A 813 -36.29 4.39 -13.36
C SER A 813 -36.87 4.69 -14.76
N THR A 814 -36.43 5.78 -15.38
CA THR A 814 -36.83 6.16 -16.75
C THR A 814 -36.20 5.23 -17.79
N ALA A 815 -34.90 4.94 -17.66
CA ALA A 815 -34.18 4.01 -18.54
C ALA A 815 -34.73 2.58 -18.46
N ASP A 816 -35.08 2.10 -17.26
CA ASP A 816 -35.73 0.81 -17.04
C ASP A 816 -37.10 0.76 -17.73
N SER A 817 -37.88 1.84 -17.63
CA SER A 817 -39.17 1.95 -18.34
C SER A 817 -38.98 1.91 -19.86
N ALA A 818 -37.96 2.60 -20.39
CA ALA A 818 -37.63 2.58 -21.81
C ALA A 818 -37.16 1.20 -22.29
N LEU A 819 -36.42 0.45 -21.47
CA LEU A 819 -36.02 -0.92 -21.75
C LEU A 819 -37.24 -1.87 -21.83
N VAL A 820 -38.19 -1.75 -20.90
CA VAL A 820 -39.44 -2.53 -20.94
C VAL A 820 -40.20 -2.28 -22.24
N LEU A 821 -40.28 -1.03 -22.69
CA LEU A 821 -40.89 -0.69 -23.98
C LEU A 821 -40.12 -1.29 -25.16
N GLY A 822 -38.77 -1.25 -25.12
CA GLY A 822 -37.90 -1.88 -26.11
C GLY A 822 -38.10 -3.40 -26.21
N GLU A 823 -38.23 -4.09 -25.07
CA GLU A 823 -38.49 -5.53 -24.99
C GLU A 823 -39.87 -5.90 -25.55
N GLN A 824 -40.91 -5.10 -25.22
CA GLN A 824 -42.24 -5.29 -25.80
C GLN A 824 -42.23 -5.13 -27.32
N ARG A 825 -41.51 -4.12 -27.83
CA ARG A 825 -41.39 -3.89 -29.28
C ARG A 825 -40.64 -5.02 -29.98
N TYR A 826 -39.53 -5.48 -29.42
CA TYR A 826 -38.81 -6.65 -29.94
C TYR A 826 -39.69 -7.89 -29.98
N THR A 827 -40.47 -8.12 -28.93
CA THR A 827 -41.41 -9.25 -28.85
C THR A 827 -42.48 -9.18 -29.93
N ILE A 828 -43.08 -8.00 -30.15
CA ILE A 828 -44.08 -7.79 -31.21
C ILE A 828 -43.46 -8.02 -32.60
N GLU A 829 -42.29 -7.46 -32.88
CA GLU A 829 -41.63 -7.62 -34.19
C GLU A 829 -41.17 -9.05 -34.44
N LYS A 830 -40.75 -9.78 -33.40
CA LYS A 830 -40.43 -11.21 -33.48
C LYS A 830 -41.66 -12.02 -33.88
N TYR A 831 -42.80 -11.80 -33.23
CA TYR A 831 -44.05 -12.47 -33.62
C TYR A 831 -44.48 -12.11 -35.04
N ARG A 832 -44.32 -10.84 -35.45
CA ARG A 832 -44.65 -10.41 -36.81
C ARG A 832 -43.74 -11.06 -37.86
N TYR A 833 -42.45 -11.23 -37.56
CA TYR A 833 -41.49 -11.92 -38.42
C TYR A 833 -41.81 -13.42 -38.53
N ASP A 834 -42.12 -14.08 -37.40
CA ASP A 834 -42.46 -15.51 -37.35
C ASP A 834 -43.73 -15.83 -38.18
N VAL A 835 -44.66 -14.87 -38.28
CA VAL A 835 -45.89 -14.97 -39.09
C VAL A 835 -45.72 -14.42 -40.53
N GLY A 836 -44.51 -13.97 -40.89
CA GLY A 836 -44.18 -13.48 -42.24
C GLY A 836 -44.68 -12.08 -42.57
N SER A 837 -45.09 -11.31 -41.56
CA SER A 837 -45.69 -9.96 -41.67
C SER A 837 -44.71 -8.79 -41.38
N ALA A 838 -43.46 -9.11 -41.02
CA ALA A 838 -42.37 -8.15 -40.84
C ALA A 838 -41.09 -8.65 -41.53
N SER A 839 -40.24 -7.71 -41.94
CA SER A 839 -38.95 -7.99 -42.57
C SER A 839 -37.86 -8.31 -41.53
N GLY A 840 -36.85 -9.08 -41.90
CA GLY A 840 -35.69 -9.34 -41.01
C GLY A 840 -34.94 -8.06 -40.60
N VAL A 841 -35.06 -6.98 -41.39
CA VAL A 841 -34.49 -5.66 -41.08
C VAL A 841 -35.21 -5.00 -39.90
N GLU A 842 -36.54 -5.12 -39.81
CA GLU A 842 -37.33 -4.57 -38.71
C GLU A 842 -37.04 -5.28 -37.38
N LEU A 843 -36.87 -6.62 -37.43
CA LEU A 843 -36.46 -7.40 -36.27
C LEU A 843 -35.05 -7.03 -35.79
N ALA A 844 -34.09 -6.91 -36.71
CA ALA A 844 -32.73 -6.50 -36.38
C ALA A 844 -32.68 -5.08 -35.79
N GLN A 845 -33.51 -4.15 -36.30
CA GLN A 845 -33.59 -2.80 -35.75
C GLN A 845 -34.17 -2.77 -34.34
N ALA A 846 -35.22 -3.56 -34.07
CA ALA A 846 -35.79 -3.69 -32.73
C ALA A 846 -34.79 -4.32 -31.74
N GLU A 847 -33.97 -5.26 -32.20
CA GLU A 847 -32.88 -5.85 -31.40
C GLU A 847 -31.77 -4.83 -31.07
N ILE A 848 -31.33 -4.03 -32.05
CA ILE A 848 -30.36 -2.94 -31.82
C ILE A 848 -30.90 -1.95 -30.79
N ASP A 849 -32.16 -1.54 -30.92
CA ASP A 849 -32.79 -0.58 -30.02
C ASP A 849 -32.89 -1.15 -28.59
N ARG A 850 -33.30 -2.43 -28.43
CA ARG A 850 -33.28 -3.14 -27.13
C ARG A 850 -31.88 -3.17 -26.51
N ASN A 851 -30.87 -3.52 -27.29
CA ASN A 851 -29.49 -3.62 -26.80
C ASN A 851 -28.93 -2.25 -26.39
N SER A 852 -29.29 -1.18 -27.11
CA SER A 852 -28.95 0.19 -26.77
C SER A 852 -29.58 0.64 -25.43
N GLN A 853 -30.87 0.37 -25.22
CA GLN A 853 -31.54 0.66 -23.95
C GLN A 853 -30.95 -0.15 -22.78
N ARG A 854 -30.61 -1.43 -23.03
CA ARG A 854 -29.96 -2.28 -22.03
C ARG A 854 -28.58 -1.75 -21.63
N ALA A 855 -27.80 -1.26 -22.60
CA ALA A 855 -26.53 -0.60 -22.33
C ALA A 855 -26.69 0.69 -21.50
N LEU A 856 -27.73 1.49 -21.79
CA LEU A 856 -28.05 2.71 -21.03
C LEU A 856 -28.42 2.41 -19.57
N VAL A 857 -29.21 1.36 -19.32
CA VAL A 857 -29.55 0.92 -17.96
C VAL A 857 -28.29 0.48 -17.20
N ILE A 858 -27.42 -0.32 -17.82
CA ILE A 858 -26.16 -0.77 -17.19
C ILE A 858 -25.28 0.43 -16.82
N ARG A 859 -25.13 1.38 -17.75
CA ARG A 859 -24.35 2.60 -17.53
C ARG A 859 -24.93 3.43 -16.38
N THR A 860 -26.24 3.70 -16.41
CA THR A 860 -26.91 4.52 -15.40
C THR A 860 -26.88 3.86 -14.02
N ARG A 861 -27.00 2.53 -13.96
CA ARG A 861 -26.85 1.77 -12.70
C ARG A 861 -25.42 1.92 -12.16
N THR A 862 -24.42 1.85 -13.02
CA THR A 862 -23.01 2.07 -12.62
C THR A 862 -22.81 3.51 -12.12
N ASP A 863 -23.39 4.50 -12.80
CA ASP A 863 -23.33 5.91 -12.38
C ASP A 863 -24.03 6.13 -11.02
N LEU A 864 -25.13 5.42 -10.75
CA LEU A 864 -25.82 5.46 -9.47
C LEU A 864 -24.96 4.88 -8.34
N GLU A 865 -24.33 3.73 -8.55
CA GLU A 865 -23.41 3.12 -7.57
C GLU A 865 -22.23 4.04 -7.28
N ASN A 866 -21.65 4.67 -8.31
CA ASN A 866 -20.58 5.65 -8.15
C ASN A 866 -21.04 6.88 -7.34
N ALA A 867 -22.25 7.39 -7.59
CA ALA A 867 -22.82 8.50 -6.83
C ALA A 867 -23.09 8.12 -5.36
N LYS A 868 -23.58 6.90 -5.11
CA LYS A 868 -23.75 6.35 -3.74
C LYS A 868 -22.42 6.22 -3.01
N ALA A 869 -21.37 5.72 -3.66
CA ALA A 869 -20.02 5.63 -3.10
C ALA A 869 -19.42 7.01 -2.78
N ALA A 870 -19.64 8.00 -3.64
CA ALA A 870 -19.22 9.38 -3.40
C ALA A 870 -19.89 9.98 -2.15
N LEU A 871 -21.21 9.77 -1.99
CA LEU A 871 -21.91 10.20 -0.77
C LEU A 871 -21.39 9.46 0.46
N ASN A 872 -21.21 8.13 0.41
CA ASN A 872 -20.66 7.35 1.52
C ASN A 872 -19.30 7.89 1.99
N THR A 873 -18.44 8.33 1.04
CA THR A 873 -17.16 8.95 1.36
C THR A 873 -17.34 10.26 2.14
N LEU A 874 -18.28 11.12 1.75
CA LEU A 874 -18.60 12.36 2.49
C LEU A 874 -19.16 12.09 3.89
N LEU A 875 -19.92 10.99 4.04
CA LEU A 875 -20.48 10.52 5.31
C LEU A 875 -19.44 9.81 6.19
N ALA A 876 -18.21 9.64 5.72
CA ALA A 876 -17.16 8.82 6.34
C ALA A 876 -17.64 7.39 6.66
N ARG A 877 -18.40 6.80 5.73
CA ARG A 877 -18.82 5.39 5.73
C ARG A 877 -17.99 4.59 4.72
N ASP A 878 -18.03 3.27 4.81
CA ASP A 878 -17.42 2.43 3.78
C ASP A 878 -18.06 2.72 2.42
N PRO A 879 -17.28 2.94 1.34
CA PRO A 879 -17.81 3.27 0.02
C PRO A 879 -18.83 2.26 -0.52
N SER A 880 -18.73 0.99 -0.11
CA SER A 880 -19.62 -0.10 -0.54
C SER A 880 -20.90 -0.25 0.31
N THR A 881 -21.12 0.63 1.30
CA THR A 881 -22.32 0.58 2.15
C THR A 881 -23.58 0.76 1.31
N ILE A 882 -24.47 -0.23 1.31
CA ILE A 882 -25.73 -0.22 0.55
C ILE A 882 -26.77 0.62 1.30
N PHE A 883 -27.36 1.59 0.62
CA PHE A 883 -28.49 2.38 1.11
C PHE A 883 -29.39 2.80 -0.05
N GLU A 884 -30.64 3.17 0.26
CA GLU A 884 -31.54 3.81 -0.70
C GLU A 884 -31.81 5.26 -0.27
N ALA A 885 -31.63 6.20 -1.20
CA ALA A 885 -31.98 7.59 -0.94
C ALA A 885 -33.50 7.77 -1.05
N GLN A 886 -34.10 8.51 -0.12
CA GLN A 886 -35.50 8.88 -0.24
C GLN A 886 -35.66 9.93 -1.35
N ILE A 887 -36.48 9.62 -2.35
CA ILE A 887 -36.83 10.51 -3.47
C ILE A 887 -37.85 11.54 -2.96
N GLU A 888 -37.39 12.58 -2.27
CA GLU A 888 -38.23 13.70 -1.84
C GLU A 888 -37.60 15.02 -2.31
N LEU A 889 -38.21 15.64 -3.32
CA LEU A 889 -37.78 16.93 -3.87
C LEU A 889 -38.49 18.06 -3.12
N ASN A 890 -37.83 18.60 -2.10
CA ASN A 890 -38.26 19.84 -1.46
C ASN A 890 -37.48 21.00 -2.06
N ILE A 891 -38.14 21.84 -2.87
CA ILE A 891 -37.53 23.02 -3.48
C ILE A 891 -37.81 24.23 -2.58
N PRO A 892 -36.82 24.75 -1.84
CA PRO A 892 -37.02 25.91 -0.98
C PRO A 892 -37.27 27.18 -1.81
N ALA A 893 -38.05 28.12 -1.26
CA ALA A 893 -38.21 29.44 -1.85
C ALA A 893 -36.88 30.21 -1.77
N LEU A 894 -36.44 30.80 -2.88
CA LEU A 894 -35.20 31.59 -2.87
C LEU A 894 -35.42 32.96 -2.21
N PRO A 895 -34.47 33.39 -1.35
CA PRO A 895 -34.42 34.77 -0.90
C PRO A 895 -34.10 35.71 -2.07
N SER A 896 -34.46 36.99 -1.92
CA SER A 896 -34.10 38.02 -2.89
C SER A 896 -32.59 38.25 -2.94
N ARG A 897 -32.11 38.80 -4.07
CA ARG A 897 -30.68 39.11 -4.25
C ARG A 897 -30.12 39.96 -3.12
N ASP A 898 -30.87 40.98 -2.69
CA ASP A 898 -30.41 41.91 -1.67
C ASP A 898 -30.38 41.28 -0.28
N GLU A 899 -31.34 40.41 0.05
CA GLU A 899 -31.33 39.62 1.29
C GLU A 899 -30.11 38.69 1.35
N LEU A 900 -29.76 38.06 0.22
CA LEU A 900 -28.64 37.13 0.14
C LEU A 900 -27.29 37.84 0.23
N ILE A 901 -27.14 39.01 -0.40
CA ILE A 901 -25.93 39.85 -0.27
C ILE A 901 -25.77 40.35 1.17
N ASN A 902 -26.85 40.82 1.80
CA ASN A 902 -26.82 41.25 3.20
C ASN A 902 -26.44 40.10 4.14
N ALA A 903 -26.95 38.89 3.90
CA ALA A 903 -26.61 37.70 4.67
C ALA A 903 -25.12 37.32 4.50
N ILE A 904 -24.56 37.42 3.30
CA ILE A 904 -23.13 37.19 3.02
C ILE A 904 -22.26 38.13 3.87
N TYR A 905 -22.62 39.41 3.97
CA TYR A 905 -21.82 40.37 4.74
C TYR A 905 -21.94 40.20 6.25
N ALA A 906 -23.12 39.81 6.75
CA ALA A 906 -23.36 39.76 8.19
C ALA A 906 -22.98 38.43 8.84
N THR A 907 -23.09 37.31 8.11
CA THR A 907 -23.08 35.97 8.73
C THR A 907 -22.14 34.97 8.08
N ASN A 908 -21.49 35.31 6.97
CA ASN A 908 -20.65 34.36 6.25
C ASN A 908 -19.38 34.01 7.06
N PRO A 909 -19.14 32.72 7.34
CA PRO A 909 -17.99 32.30 8.14
C PRO A 909 -16.62 32.64 7.54
N ASP A 910 -16.46 32.66 6.21
CA ASP A 910 -15.18 32.98 5.57
C ASP A 910 -14.83 34.47 5.72
N VAL A 911 -15.85 35.34 5.63
CA VAL A 911 -15.69 36.78 5.87
C VAL A 911 -15.32 37.03 7.33
N LEU A 912 -16.00 36.36 8.27
CA LEU A 912 -15.70 36.47 9.71
C LEU A 912 -14.30 35.92 10.06
N ALA A 913 -13.90 34.79 9.47
CA ALA A 913 -12.56 34.23 9.64
C ALA A 913 -11.49 35.20 9.13
N ALA A 914 -11.70 35.79 7.95
CA ALA A 914 -10.79 36.81 7.42
C ALA A 914 -10.68 38.03 8.35
N GLU A 915 -11.79 38.52 8.90
CA GLU A 915 -11.82 39.64 9.85
C GLU A 915 -11.06 39.33 11.15
N HIS A 916 -11.26 38.15 11.73
CA HIS A 916 -10.52 37.71 12.91
C HIS A 916 -9.03 37.52 12.63
N ALA A 917 -8.67 37.03 11.43
CA ALA A 917 -7.29 36.97 10.98
C ALA A 917 -6.65 38.36 10.89
N MET A 918 -7.40 39.39 10.44
CA MET A 918 -6.91 40.78 10.46
C MET A 918 -6.64 41.25 11.89
N ALA A 919 -7.56 40.97 12.81
CA ALA A 919 -7.41 41.33 14.21
C ALA A 919 -6.17 40.64 14.83
N ALA A 920 -5.97 39.36 14.56
CA ALA A 920 -4.80 38.60 15.01
C ALA A 920 -3.49 39.17 14.44
N ALA A 921 -3.48 39.49 13.14
CA ALA A 921 -2.31 40.08 12.49
C ALA A 921 -1.99 41.48 13.07
N SER A 922 -3.01 42.30 13.34
CA SER A 922 -2.82 43.61 13.97
C SER A 922 -2.26 43.50 15.39
N ALA A 923 -2.73 42.52 16.17
CA ALA A 923 -2.24 42.23 17.51
C ALA A 923 -0.79 41.70 17.48
N HIS A 924 -0.44 40.87 16.50
CA HIS A 924 0.94 40.42 16.30
C HIS A 924 1.90 41.58 15.97
N VAL A 925 1.46 42.57 15.20
CA VAL A 925 2.31 43.74 14.97
C VAL A 925 2.45 44.59 16.24
N ARG A 926 1.41 44.67 17.09
CA ARG A 926 1.53 45.32 18.41
C ARG A 926 2.52 44.59 19.32
N GLU A 927 2.48 43.26 19.32
CA GLU A 927 3.44 42.37 20.01
C GLU A 927 4.88 42.64 19.54
N ALA A 928 5.10 42.69 18.21
CA ALA A 928 6.41 43.00 17.65
C ALA A 928 6.91 44.41 17.99
N THR A 929 6.01 45.40 18.07
CA THR A 929 6.39 46.75 18.51
C THR A 929 6.64 46.86 20.01
N ALA A 930 6.01 46.01 20.83
CA ALA A 930 6.23 45.97 22.28
C ALA A 930 7.64 45.49 22.63
N ALA A 931 8.29 44.70 21.76
CA ALA A 931 9.69 44.30 21.92
C ALA A 931 10.70 45.48 21.93
N PHE A 932 10.27 46.68 21.52
CA PHE A 932 11.08 47.91 21.57
C PHE A 932 10.88 48.74 22.85
N MET A 933 9.95 48.33 23.71
CA MET A 933 9.69 48.97 25.00
C MET A 933 10.64 48.40 26.07
N PRO A 934 10.90 49.14 27.17
CA PRO A 934 11.73 48.64 28.25
C PRO A 934 11.11 47.44 28.97
N VAL A 935 11.93 46.46 29.30
CA VAL A 935 11.58 45.26 30.07
C VAL A 935 12.23 45.34 31.46
N ILE A 936 11.43 45.08 32.50
CA ILE A 936 11.86 45.04 33.90
C ILE A 936 11.66 43.63 34.43
N GLY A 937 12.75 43.00 34.85
CA GLY A 937 12.75 41.68 35.46
C GLY A 937 13.32 41.68 36.87
N VAL A 938 12.93 40.71 37.68
CA VAL A 938 13.52 40.38 38.97
C VAL A 938 14.11 38.99 38.84
N GLN A 939 15.37 38.84 39.21
CA GLN A 939 16.07 37.56 39.21
C GLN A 939 16.63 37.25 40.60
N GLY A 940 16.48 36.01 41.04
CA GLY A 940 17.11 35.51 42.26
C GLY A 940 17.76 34.18 41.96
N ALA A 941 19.05 34.03 42.19
CA ALA A 941 19.76 32.79 41.97
C ALA A 941 20.56 32.34 43.19
N TYR A 942 20.82 31.05 43.24
CA TYR A 942 21.77 30.42 44.12
C TYR A 942 22.80 29.70 43.26
N GLN A 943 24.05 30.12 43.34
CA GLN A 943 25.15 29.56 42.57
C GLN A 943 26.09 28.79 43.48
N PHE A 944 26.49 27.61 43.04
CA PHE A 944 27.51 26.75 43.63
C PHE A 944 28.53 26.42 42.54
N THR A 945 29.80 26.71 42.76
CA THR A 945 30.87 26.41 41.81
C THR A 945 32.04 25.82 42.58
N ARG A 946 32.48 24.63 42.18
CA ARG A 946 33.62 23.91 42.74
C ARG A 946 34.59 23.61 41.61
N ASN A 947 35.74 24.25 41.68
CA ASN A 947 36.83 24.08 40.73
C ASN A 947 37.97 23.34 41.44
N THR A 948 38.38 22.21 40.89
CA THR A 948 39.55 21.45 41.34
C THR A 948 40.56 21.40 40.21
N ALA A 949 41.84 21.55 40.54
CA ALA A 949 42.93 21.55 39.57
C ALA A 949 44.12 20.77 40.12
N GLU A 950 44.70 19.89 39.30
CA GLU A 950 45.86 19.08 39.66
C GLU A 950 47.19 19.87 39.71
N ALA A 951 47.16 21.13 39.25
CA ALA A 951 48.31 22.02 39.25
C ALA A 951 47.91 23.48 39.50
N GLY A 952 48.72 24.17 40.32
CA GLY A 952 48.58 25.58 40.68
C GLY A 952 48.50 25.81 42.19
N PHE A 953 48.57 27.08 42.62
CA PHE A 953 48.55 27.43 44.05
C PHE A 953 47.23 27.07 44.76
N LEU A 954 46.12 27.05 44.01
CA LEU A 954 44.80 26.66 44.50
C LEU A 954 44.45 25.27 43.94
N LEU A 955 44.59 24.24 44.78
CA LEU A 955 44.21 22.86 44.44
C LEU A 955 42.69 22.68 44.34
N GLU A 956 41.95 23.46 45.12
CA GLU A 956 40.50 23.45 45.16
C GLU A 956 39.98 24.86 45.49
N ASN A 957 38.96 25.31 44.76
CA ASN A 957 38.25 26.55 44.99
C ASN A 957 36.75 26.27 44.99
N VAL A 958 36.10 26.51 46.12
CA VAL A 958 34.65 26.36 46.29
C VAL A 958 34.04 27.74 46.52
N SER A 959 33.09 28.11 45.67
CA SER A 959 32.32 29.35 45.76
C SER A 959 30.84 29.01 45.80
N ASN A 960 30.12 29.45 46.82
CA ASN A 960 28.67 29.31 46.90
C ASN A 960 28.01 30.59 47.42
N GLY A 961 26.86 30.97 46.88
CA GLY A 961 26.22 32.22 47.27
C GLY A 961 24.88 32.50 46.60
N TRP A 962 24.11 33.37 47.24
CA TRP A 962 22.86 33.92 46.72
C TRP A 962 23.14 35.22 45.98
N ASN A 963 22.51 35.40 44.82
CA ASN A 963 22.48 36.65 44.08
C ASN A 963 21.04 37.06 43.79
N VAL A 964 20.65 38.25 44.21
CA VAL A 964 19.34 38.83 43.88
C VAL A 964 19.58 40.13 43.12
N GLY A 965 18.89 40.31 42.00
CA GLY A 965 19.07 41.47 41.14
C GLY A 965 17.78 41.86 40.44
N VAL A 966 17.65 43.16 40.14
CA VAL A 966 16.64 43.68 39.23
C VAL A 966 17.32 43.92 37.89
N THR A 967 16.74 43.38 36.82
CA THR A 967 17.24 43.57 35.46
C THR A 967 16.39 44.62 34.75
N PHE A 968 17.06 45.61 34.16
CA PHE A 968 16.45 46.57 33.26
C PHE A 968 17.07 46.38 31.88
N ARG A 969 16.23 46.07 30.89
CA ARG A 969 16.66 45.87 29.50
C ARG A 969 15.85 46.78 28.60
N TRP A 970 16.53 47.67 27.89
CA TRP A 970 15.90 48.49 26.86
C TRP A 970 16.75 48.44 25.59
N ASN A 971 16.15 47.93 24.51
CA ASN A 971 16.80 47.91 23.21
C ASN A 971 16.72 49.30 22.56
N LEU A 972 17.76 50.11 22.76
CA LEU A 972 17.82 51.49 22.25
C LEU A 972 18.18 51.57 20.75
N PHE A 973 18.81 50.53 20.18
CA PHE A 973 19.18 50.48 18.77
C PHE A 973 19.20 49.02 18.27
N ASN A 974 18.38 48.74 17.26
CA ASN A 974 18.09 47.40 16.75
C ASN A 974 18.43 47.23 15.26
N GLY A 975 19.27 48.10 14.69
CA GLY A 975 19.61 48.06 13.27
C GLY A 975 18.44 48.42 12.34
N PHE A 976 17.57 49.37 12.73
CA PHE A 976 16.37 49.80 11.98
C PHE A 976 15.29 48.72 11.80
N ALA A 977 15.29 47.69 12.66
CA ALA A 977 14.26 46.65 12.63
C ALA A 977 12.85 47.20 12.94
N ASP A 978 12.75 48.35 13.60
CA ASP A 978 11.51 49.07 13.85
C ASP A 978 10.87 49.60 12.55
N GLN A 979 11.68 50.06 11.60
CA GLN A 979 11.22 50.46 10.27
C GLN A 979 10.64 49.26 9.51
N ILE A 980 11.30 48.11 9.58
CA ILE A 980 10.83 46.86 8.95
C ILE A 980 9.49 46.42 9.55
N VAL A 981 9.32 46.50 10.87
CA VAL A 981 8.04 46.16 11.53
C VAL A 981 6.94 47.14 11.12
N ARG A 982 7.26 48.43 10.94
CA ARG A 982 6.31 49.45 10.46
C ARG A 982 5.89 49.22 9.01
N GLU A 983 6.82 48.92 8.12
CA GLU A 983 6.52 48.59 6.72
C GLU A 983 5.72 47.28 6.62
N ARG A 984 6.10 46.26 7.41
CA ARG A 984 5.36 44.99 7.50
C ARG A 984 3.92 45.21 8.00
N ARG A 985 3.68 46.14 8.92
CA ARG A 985 2.32 46.53 9.37
C ARG A 985 1.46 46.98 8.20
N ILE A 986 1.98 47.88 7.37
CA ILE A 986 1.27 48.48 6.25
C ILE A 986 0.93 47.39 5.22
N LEU A 987 1.93 46.58 4.86
CA LEU A 987 1.77 45.49 3.88
C LEU A 987 0.78 44.41 4.35
N ILE A 988 0.83 44.03 5.63
CA ILE A 988 -0.10 43.06 6.21
C ILE A 988 -1.53 43.61 6.17
N ASN A 989 -1.75 44.85 6.63
CA ASN A 989 -3.09 45.45 6.61
C ASN A 989 -3.64 45.54 5.19
N GLN A 990 -2.81 45.99 4.23
CA GLN A 990 -3.21 46.09 2.82
C GLN A 990 -3.51 44.71 2.23
N ARG A 991 -2.69 43.69 2.49
CA ARG A 991 -2.93 42.31 2.03
C ARG A 991 -4.24 41.76 2.59
N MET A 992 -4.50 41.99 3.87
CA MET A 992 -5.70 41.49 4.53
C MET A 992 -6.97 42.19 4.04
N GLU A 993 -6.92 43.50 3.79
CA GLU A 993 -8.03 44.25 3.19
C GLU A 993 -8.34 43.80 1.76
N LEU A 994 -7.30 43.56 0.95
CA LEU A 994 -7.44 42.96 -0.38
C LEU A 994 -8.05 41.56 -0.29
N SER A 995 -7.57 40.72 0.63
CA SER A 995 -8.10 39.35 0.82
C SER A 995 -9.59 39.37 1.20
N ARG A 996 -9.99 40.25 2.13
CA ARG A 996 -11.41 40.43 2.50
C ARG A 996 -12.25 40.86 1.29
N SER A 997 -11.73 41.79 0.49
CA SER A 997 -12.42 42.30 -0.70
C SER A 997 -12.56 41.22 -1.79
N THR A 998 -11.52 40.41 -2.00
CA THR A 998 -11.56 39.27 -2.94
C THR A 998 -12.60 38.24 -2.51
N ILE A 999 -12.55 37.76 -1.26
CA ILE A 999 -13.53 36.79 -0.73
C ILE A 999 -14.95 37.33 -0.90
N ARG A 1000 -15.14 38.62 -0.60
CA ARG A 1000 -16.43 39.29 -0.75
C ARG A 1000 -16.94 39.28 -2.20
N ASN A 1001 -16.11 39.71 -3.13
CA ASN A 1001 -16.46 39.78 -4.55
C ASN A 1001 -16.72 38.39 -5.13
N ASP A 1002 -15.95 37.39 -4.73
CA ASP A 1002 -16.12 36.01 -5.17
C ASP A 1002 -17.45 35.43 -4.68
N LEU A 1003 -17.81 35.66 -3.41
CA LEU A 1003 -19.08 35.20 -2.86
C LEU A 1003 -20.29 35.87 -3.53
N VAL A 1004 -20.21 37.18 -3.81
CA VAL A 1004 -21.26 37.89 -4.58
C VAL A 1004 -21.34 37.34 -6.02
N GLY A 1005 -20.20 37.06 -6.65
CA GLY A 1005 -20.15 36.47 -7.98
C GLY A 1005 -20.71 35.04 -8.03
N ILE A 1006 -20.49 34.24 -6.99
CA ILE A 1006 -21.09 32.91 -6.83
C ILE A 1006 -22.60 33.05 -6.65
N ALA A 1007 -23.05 33.92 -5.74
CA ALA A 1007 -24.46 34.20 -5.50
C ALA A 1007 -25.23 34.59 -6.78
N ASP A 1008 -24.70 35.56 -7.54
CA ASP A 1008 -25.32 36.03 -8.78
C ASP A 1008 -25.35 34.94 -9.87
N ARG A 1009 -24.31 34.08 -9.95
CA ARG A 1009 -24.33 32.93 -10.86
C ARG A 1009 -25.37 31.90 -10.44
N THR A 1010 -25.42 31.53 -9.16
CA THR A 1010 -26.35 30.55 -8.64
C THR A 1010 -27.81 31.00 -8.82
N LEU A 1011 -28.12 32.27 -8.55
CA LEU A 1011 -29.46 32.85 -8.78
C LEU A 1011 -29.89 32.73 -10.26
N ARG A 1012 -29.00 33.08 -11.19
CA ARG A 1012 -29.28 32.97 -12.64
C ARG A 1012 -29.43 31.53 -13.10
N THR A 1013 -28.58 30.63 -12.61
CA THR A 1013 -28.68 29.21 -12.94
C THR A 1013 -29.98 28.61 -12.40
N TYR A 1014 -30.37 28.98 -11.18
CA TYR A 1014 -31.62 28.52 -10.57
C TYR A 1014 -32.84 29.00 -11.38
N SER A 1015 -32.91 30.29 -11.74
CA SER A 1015 -34.03 30.82 -12.53
C SER A 1015 -34.14 30.16 -13.90
N ALA A 1016 -33.02 30.03 -14.61
CA ALA A 1016 -32.98 29.37 -15.93
C ALA A 1016 -33.39 27.88 -15.85
N THR A 1017 -32.94 27.18 -14.82
CA THR A 1017 -33.29 25.76 -14.60
C THR A 1017 -34.77 25.61 -14.24
N GLY A 1018 -35.33 26.55 -13.47
CA GLY A 1018 -36.76 26.59 -13.15
C GLY A 1018 -37.66 26.73 -14.39
N GLU A 1019 -37.29 27.63 -15.31
CA GLU A 1019 -38.01 27.78 -16.59
C GLU A 1019 -37.91 26.51 -17.46
N LEU A 1020 -36.70 25.94 -17.56
CA LEU A 1020 -36.47 24.68 -18.29
C LEU A 1020 -37.28 23.53 -17.70
N LEU A 1021 -37.41 23.43 -16.38
CA LEU A 1021 -38.16 22.37 -15.71
C LEU A 1021 -39.65 22.42 -16.09
N VAL A 1022 -40.25 23.62 -16.17
CA VAL A 1022 -41.65 23.79 -16.60
C VAL A 1022 -41.83 23.28 -18.03
N ILE A 1023 -40.93 23.66 -18.95
CA ILE A 1023 -40.96 23.21 -20.34
C ILE A 1023 -40.81 21.68 -20.41
N GLN A 1024 -39.80 21.12 -19.75
CA GLN A 1024 -39.54 19.67 -19.74
C GLN A 1024 -40.73 18.87 -19.19
N ARG A 1025 -41.39 19.35 -18.13
CA ARG A 1025 -42.57 18.68 -17.57
C ARG A 1025 -43.72 18.62 -18.56
N THR A 1026 -43.98 19.72 -19.28
CA THR A 1026 -45.00 19.73 -20.34
C THR A 1026 -44.62 18.82 -21.51
N SER A 1027 -43.37 18.85 -21.95
CA SER A 1027 -42.87 17.96 -23.02
C SER A 1027 -42.95 16.48 -22.65
N TYR A 1028 -42.62 16.12 -21.40
CA TYR A 1028 -42.70 14.74 -20.91
C TYR A 1028 -44.14 14.21 -20.96
N THR A 1029 -45.11 14.97 -20.44
CA THR A 1029 -46.52 14.55 -20.48
C THR A 1029 -47.06 14.39 -21.89
N ALA A 1030 -46.60 15.21 -22.84
CA ALA A 1030 -46.95 15.09 -24.25
C ALA A 1030 -46.30 13.85 -24.90
N ALA A 1031 -45.02 13.59 -24.62
CA ALA A 1031 -44.29 12.43 -25.13
C ALA A 1031 -44.87 11.10 -24.61
N GLU A 1032 -45.17 11.00 -23.31
CA GLU A 1032 -45.80 9.81 -22.71
C GLU A 1032 -47.16 9.50 -23.33
N ARG A 1033 -47.97 10.53 -23.57
CA ARG A 1033 -49.25 10.37 -24.29
C ARG A 1033 -49.03 9.88 -25.72
N ASN A 1034 -48.02 10.40 -26.42
CA ASN A 1034 -47.71 10.03 -27.80
C ASN A 1034 -47.22 8.57 -27.91
N ALA A 1035 -46.28 8.16 -27.06
CA ALA A 1035 -45.72 6.80 -27.04
C ALA A 1035 -46.80 5.74 -26.80
N ARG A 1036 -47.75 6.00 -25.88
CA ARG A 1036 -48.88 5.09 -25.62
C ARG A 1036 -49.79 4.93 -26.85
N ILE A 1037 -50.14 6.03 -27.51
CA ILE A 1037 -50.96 6.01 -28.73
C ILE A 1037 -50.23 5.26 -29.86
N ALA A 1038 -48.92 5.47 -29.99
CA ALA A 1038 -48.11 4.80 -31.00
C ALA A 1038 -48.05 3.27 -30.77
N LEU A 1039 -47.86 2.83 -29.53
CA LEU A 1039 -47.85 1.40 -29.19
C LEU A 1039 -49.20 0.72 -29.46
N GLU A 1040 -50.31 1.36 -29.14
CA GLU A 1040 -51.65 0.85 -29.47
C GLU A 1040 -51.85 0.73 -30.98
N LYS A 1041 -51.42 1.76 -31.74
CA LYS A 1041 -51.50 1.76 -33.20
C LYS A 1041 -50.60 0.71 -33.86
N LEU A 1042 -49.42 0.43 -33.29
CA LEU A 1042 -48.52 -0.64 -33.75
C LEU A 1042 -49.16 -2.03 -33.57
N ARG A 1043 -49.84 -2.26 -32.44
CA ARG A 1043 -50.54 -3.54 -32.17
C ARG A 1043 -51.63 -3.85 -33.19
N VAL A 1044 -52.27 -2.81 -33.73
CA VAL A 1044 -53.34 -2.92 -34.75
C VAL A 1044 -52.77 -2.83 -36.18
N GLY A 1045 -51.44 -2.72 -36.34
CA GLY A 1045 -50.78 -2.66 -37.66
C GLY A 1045 -51.01 -1.35 -38.42
N SER A 1046 -51.42 -0.28 -37.74
CA SER A 1046 -51.80 0.99 -38.36
C SER A 1046 -50.66 2.00 -38.53
N ILE A 1047 -49.50 1.75 -37.89
CA ILE A 1047 -48.28 2.57 -38.03
C ILE A 1047 -47.05 1.67 -38.09
N THR A 1048 -45.96 2.20 -38.64
CA THR A 1048 -44.71 1.46 -38.84
C THR A 1048 -43.84 1.41 -37.58
N PRO A 1049 -42.92 0.44 -37.47
CA PRO A 1049 -41.97 0.37 -36.36
C PRO A 1049 -41.03 1.60 -36.29
N LEU A 1050 -40.82 2.30 -37.40
CA LEU A 1050 -40.01 3.51 -37.46
C LEU A 1050 -40.75 4.71 -36.84
N GLU A 1051 -42.05 4.83 -37.09
CA GLU A 1051 -42.89 5.89 -36.51
C GLU A 1051 -42.98 5.75 -34.98
N VAL A 1052 -43.10 4.52 -34.46
CA VAL A 1052 -43.10 4.24 -33.01
C VAL A 1052 -41.78 4.60 -32.34
N ARG A 1053 -40.66 4.52 -33.07
CA ARG A 1053 -39.33 4.91 -32.55
C ARG A 1053 -39.17 6.43 -32.48
N GLN A 1054 -39.83 7.17 -33.37
CA GLN A 1054 -39.75 8.63 -33.44
C GLN A 1054 -40.65 9.33 -32.41
N THR A 1055 -41.72 8.66 -31.98
CA THR A 1055 -42.66 9.12 -30.93
C THR A 1055 -42.16 8.80 -29.54
#